data_AF-A0A2D5TZ33-F1
#
_entry.id   AF-A0A2D5TZ33-F1
#
_cell.length_a   1.000
_cell.length_b   1.000
_cell.length_c   1.000
_cell.angle_alpha   90.00
_cell.angle_beta   90.00
_cell.angle_gamma   90.00
#
_symmetry.space_group_name_H-M   'P 1'
#
loop_
_entity.id
_entity.type
_entity.pdbx_description
1 polymer ?
#
loop_
_entity_poly.entity_id
_entity_poly.type
_entity_poly.pdbx_seq_one_letter_code
_entity_poly.pdbx_strand_id
1 'polypeptide(L)'
;MTLFKKSILFLLLIQWSFCSAVYAEEPIPIESWKILGPFMIAPRDGGIDPLKKYGGERNIVPSEDQVFHSLYPANGELRWQKLEVDSDQIEVNYDDINWDSPYERLGSVGLLNLGYAYTEVESEAETMALVSTRKVPAFLVNGKVFQGEPYFGNFFKTAVKLHKGKNRILVKFAGKYKRKFRFQITPTNKKAIFLEDFTKPDLVPELKQTEFPIAVPVLNIQETWLRGARIVFEEKNGSFHQEFELDPIPPFGIVKMPLLLKLDEPRKKDLDFRIKLMREGVLDAADLSLEKKKLEEPHRITFHSKIDRSVQYFSVRYPKNYDPEKSYGVIFSLHGAGVEASHLASQYSSKDWAFVITPTNRRPYGFDWQDWGRLDFLEVYNLAMKRFPINTDRVYLSGGSMGGQGTWHIGLHHPSLFAALAPQAGWSTLHVYQPFAMQPSRMFASPEVLVARERARNDGNNLFFLENAEHLPVIITQGAKDKTVPPMHARLFRKHLEARNFDVNYRELPDKAHWWDEPRSAGGGSDALDNDEIIDFLKKRRRTVPDAFKIRLYDLSLNNRFYWIRVLSQEKPMTQTRIEASVNNGKITLKTENVRSLEIDLEQLQHEVNQVHWNGTMISVSGKSKLVLGNNFESPMAQAFRKHGAFKSVFFNPFVLVIDDDPGTLDMARLIAGGWWRRGNGYVRILKDTEVTKEVIKNFNLILLGSPSRNLMLKKLLPKTPAQLSDSGIQLDGKNFEGELSLAMIFPNPLNLKKMVAFLTGNSDKAERLSLYALPLYSGSGIPHYMIFGEDVKQYGWGGVRDAGFFNRFGGMETSP
;
A
#
# COMPACT_ATOMS: atom_id res chain seq x y z
N MET A 1 37.98 70.18 -4.02
CA MET A 1 36.97 69.19 -4.44
C MET A 1 37.58 67.81 -4.71
N THR A 2 38.49 67.37 -3.84
CA THR A 2 39.34 66.18 -4.05
C THR A 2 39.60 65.38 -2.76
N LEU A 3 38.77 65.59 -1.74
CA LEU A 3 38.67 64.70 -0.56
C LEU A 3 37.30 64.03 -0.38
N PHE A 4 36.28 64.41 -1.17
CA PHE A 4 34.93 63.86 -1.05
C PHE A 4 34.65 62.62 -1.91
N LYS A 5 35.58 62.24 -2.80
CA LYS A 5 35.42 61.10 -3.72
C LYS A 5 36.08 59.79 -3.25
N LYS A 6 36.88 59.81 -2.18
CA LYS A 6 37.51 58.58 -1.63
C LYS A 6 36.71 57.91 -0.52
N SER A 7 35.79 58.61 0.16
CA SER A 7 34.96 58.01 1.21
C SER A 7 33.74 57.24 0.65
N ILE A 8 33.28 57.55 -0.56
CA ILE A 8 32.12 56.89 -1.17
C ILE A 8 32.51 55.54 -1.82
N LEU A 9 33.77 55.39 -2.27
CA LEU A 9 34.23 54.12 -2.85
C LEU A 9 34.54 53.05 -1.79
N PHE A 10 34.89 53.45 -0.55
CA PHE A 10 35.17 52.52 0.55
C PHE A 10 33.89 52.05 1.27
N LEU A 11 32.81 52.86 1.25
CA LEU A 11 31.50 52.47 1.77
C LEU A 11 30.69 51.58 0.80
N LEU A 12 30.95 51.67 -0.51
CA LEU A 12 30.37 50.75 -1.52
C LEU A 12 31.06 49.38 -1.57
N LEU A 13 32.29 49.26 -1.07
CA LEU A 13 33.02 47.97 -0.99
C LEU A 13 32.74 47.19 0.30
N ILE A 14 32.09 47.79 1.30
CA ILE A 14 31.71 47.13 2.57
C ILE A 14 30.24 46.66 2.58
N GLN A 15 29.42 47.06 1.60
CA GLN A 15 28.07 46.50 1.37
C GLN A 15 28.03 45.31 0.40
N TRP A 16 29.18 44.83 -0.06
CA TRP A 16 29.33 43.60 -0.87
C TRP A 16 29.90 42.42 -0.06
N SER A 17 29.59 42.38 1.23
CA SER A 17 29.73 41.18 2.06
C SER A 17 28.53 41.12 3.01
N PHE A 18 27.87 39.95 3.04
CA PHE A 18 26.58 39.68 3.69
C PHE A 18 25.34 40.17 2.94
N CYS A 19 25.23 39.79 1.67
CA CYS A 19 23.96 39.34 1.15
C CYS A 19 24.23 38.19 0.20
N SER A 20 24.33 36.98 0.74
CA SER A 20 24.18 35.77 -0.07
C SER A 20 22.74 35.79 -0.58
N ALA A 21 22.52 36.50 -1.69
CA ALA A 21 21.33 36.31 -2.50
C ALA A 21 21.29 34.80 -2.77
N VAL A 22 20.31 34.12 -2.17
CA VAL A 22 19.98 32.75 -2.50
C VAL A 22 19.44 32.82 -3.92
N TYR A 23 20.34 32.81 -4.91
CA TYR A 23 19.97 32.50 -6.27
C TYR A 23 19.23 31.16 -6.21
N ALA A 24 17.99 31.13 -6.70
CA ALA A 24 17.31 29.87 -6.89
C ALA A 24 18.19 29.06 -7.84
N GLU A 25 18.78 27.97 -7.34
CA GLU A 25 19.65 27.11 -8.15
C GLU A 25 18.80 26.55 -9.32
N GLU A 26 19.21 26.87 -10.54
CA GLU A 26 18.47 26.46 -11.73
C GLU A 26 18.63 24.95 -11.99
N PRO A 27 17.62 24.28 -12.56
CA PRO A 27 17.74 22.88 -12.95
C PRO A 27 18.86 22.70 -13.99
N ILE A 28 19.59 21.59 -13.89
CA ILE A 28 20.62 21.26 -14.88
C ILE A 28 19.92 20.92 -16.21
N PRO A 29 20.24 21.61 -17.33
CA PRO A 29 19.64 21.34 -18.62
C PRO A 29 20.06 19.94 -19.12
N ILE A 30 19.09 19.22 -19.69
CA ILE A 30 19.32 17.93 -20.34
C ILE A 30 18.80 18.07 -21.77
N GLU A 31 19.71 18.15 -22.73
CA GLU A 31 19.39 18.42 -24.14
C GLU A 31 19.06 17.14 -24.91
N SER A 32 19.60 15.99 -24.47
CA SER A 32 19.38 14.73 -25.18
C SER A 32 19.38 13.50 -24.26
N TRP A 33 18.68 12.48 -24.73
CA TRP A 33 18.59 11.16 -24.11
C TRP A 33 18.90 10.07 -25.13
N LYS A 34 19.53 8.99 -24.66
CA LYS A 34 19.52 7.70 -25.35
C LYS A 34 18.36 6.86 -24.83
N ILE A 35 17.42 6.51 -25.70
CA ILE A 35 16.20 5.77 -25.37
C ILE A 35 16.33 4.32 -25.79
N LEU A 36 15.85 3.39 -24.96
CA LEU A 36 15.75 1.97 -25.27
C LEU A 36 14.39 1.42 -24.83
N GLY A 37 13.70 0.73 -25.73
CA GLY A 37 12.36 0.17 -25.53
C GLY A 37 11.57 0.14 -26.84
N PRO A 38 10.34 -0.40 -26.85
CA PRO A 38 9.60 -0.89 -25.70
C PRO A 38 9.92 -2.36 -25.40
N PHE A 39 10.20 -2.70 -24.15
CA PHE A 39 10.21 -4.08 -23.67
C PHE A 39 8.79 -4.49 -23.25
N MET A 40 8.32 -5.66 -23.68
CA MET A 40 7.08 -6.22 -23.15
C MET A 40 7.27 -6.58 -21.68
N ILE A 41 6.31 -6.15 -20.86
CA ILE A 41 6.25 -6.51 -19.45
C ILE A 41 4.84 -6.96 -19.09
N ALA A 42 4.73 -7.75 -18.03
CA ALA A 42 3.45 -8.12 -17.44
C ALA A 42 3.23 -7.40 -16.10
N PRO A 43 1.97 -7.12 -15.73
CA PRO A 43 1.65 -6.56 -14.42
C PRO A 43 2.21 -7.43 -13.30
N ARG A 44 2.72 -6.85 -12.21
CA ARG A 44 3.12 -7.58 -10.98
C ARG A 44 4.22 -8.63 -11.15
N ASP A 45 4.96 -8.59 -12.27
CA ASP A 45 6.24 -9.28 -12.46
C ASP A 45 7.42 -8.31 -12.25
N GLY A 46 7.23 -7.33 -11.36
CA GLY A 46 8.23 -6.30 -11.11
C GLY A 46 9.60 -6.87 -10.74
N GLY A 47 10.64 -6.12 -11.06
CA GLY A 47 12.01 -6.47 -10.72
C GLY A 47 12.81 -7.19 -11.82
N ILE A 48 12.18 -7.53 -12.96
CA ILE A 48 12.89 -7.95 -14.18
C ILE A 48 13.81 -6.83 -14.69
N ASP A 49 14.98 -7.22 -15.16
CA ASP A 49 16.03 -6.37 -15.73
C ASP A 49 16.36 -6.86 -17.15
N PRO A 50 15.73 -6.28 -18.19
CA PRO A 50 16.04 -6.58 -19.59
C PRO A 50 17.48 -6.23 -20.00
N LEU A 51 18.21 -5.46 -19.19
CA LEU A 51 19.56 -5.00 -19.50
C LEU A 51 20.64 -5.95 -18.97
N LYS A 52 20.27 -7.04 -18.27
CA LYS A 52 21.18 -7.99 -17.61
C LYS A 52 22.32 -8.48 -18.51
N LYS A 53 22.06 -8.71 -19.81
CA LYS A 53 23.06 -9.15 -20.81
C LYS A 53 24.28 -8.21 -20.90
N TYR A 54 24.09 -6.91 -20.72
CA TYR A 54 25.16 -5.90 -20.83
C TYR A 54 25.40 -5.19 -19.49
N GLY A 55 25.35 -5.95 -18.39
CA GLY A 55 25.68 -5.45 -17.04
C GLY A 55 24.50 -4.99 -16.20
N GLY A 56 23.28 -5.03 -16.73
CA GLY A 56 22.05 -4.66 -16.01
C GLY A 56 21.89 -3.17 -15.77
N GLU A 57 20.78 -2.79 -15.13
CA GLU A 57 20.42 -1.40 -14.84
C GLU A 57 21.53 -0.61 -14.14
N ARG A 58 22.33 -1.27 -13.28
CA ARG A 58 23.37 -0.62 -12.48
C ARG A 58 24.62 -0.26 -13.27
N ASN A 59 24.96 -1.03 -14.31
CA ASN A 59 26.26 -0.92 -14.99
C ASN A 59 26.15 -0.59 -16.48
N ILE A 60 24.94 -0.55 -17.04
CA ILE A 60 24.73 -0.28 -18.45
C ILE A 60 25.37 1.05 -18.89
N VAL A 61 26.09 0.99 -20.00
CA VAL A 61 26.58 2.16 -20.73
C VAL A 61 26.14 1.96 -22.19
N PRO A 62 25.29 2.84 -22.75
CA PRO A 62 24.78 2.66 -24.10
C PRO A 62 25.87 2.65 -25.18
N SER A 63 25.83 1.64 -26.05
CA SER A 63 26.67 1.51 -27.26
C SER A 63 25.83 1.08 -28.46
N GLU A 64 26.26 1.45 -29.68
CA GLU A 64 25.62 1.09 -30.95
C GLU A 64 25.68 -0.44 -31.23
N ASP A 65 26.67 -1.12 -30.67
CA ASP A 65 26.86 -2.57 -30.80
C ASP A 65 25.89 -3.38 -29.93
N GLN A 66 25.15 -2.73 -29.02
CA GLN A 66 24.23 -3.41 -28.11
C GLN A 66 22.90 -3.70 -28.81
N VAL A 67 22.64 -5.00 -28.98
CA VAL A 67 21.34 -5.51 -29.43
C VAL A 67 20.58 -6.14 -28.28
N PHE A 68 19.36 -5.66 -28.04
CA PHE A 68 18.41 -6.20 -27.08
C PHE A 68 17.24 -6.87 -27.82
N HIS A 69 16.48 -7.69 -27.12
CA HIS A 69 15.33 -8.38 -27.71
C HIS A 69 14.03 -7.96 -27.05
N SER A 70 12.99 -7.77 -27.87
CA SER A 70 11.63 -7.47 -27.43
C SER A 70 10.60 -8.11 -28.36
N LEU A 71 9.40 -8.33 -27.83
CA LEU A 71 8.29 -8.95 -28.56
C LEU A 71 7.49 -7.97 -29.43
N TYR A 72 7.81 -6.68 -29.38
CA TYR A 72 7.10 -5.63 -30.13
C TYR A 72 7.67 -5.30 -31.52
N PRO A 73 8.98 -4.98 -31.67
CA PRO A 73 9.52 -4.50 -32.95
C PRO A 73 9.60 -5.60 -34.01
N ALA A 74 9.64 -5.20 -35.29
CA ALA A 74 9.96 -6.10 -36.39
C ALA A 74 11.33 -6.76 -36.15
N ASN A 75 11.45 -8.05 -36.48
CA ASN A 75 12.62 -8.92 -36.19
C ASN A 75 12.94 -9.10 -34.69
N GLY A 76 12.18 -8.50 -33.78
CA GLY A 76 12.33 -8.67 -32.33
C GLY A 76 13.58 -8.01 -31.73
N GLU A 77 14.24 -7.09 -32.45
CA GLU A 77 15.46 -6.41 -31.99
C GLU A 77 15.18 -4.96 -31.54
N LEU A 78 15.90 -4.53 -30.49
CA LEU A 78 15.92 -3.16 -29.99
C LEU A 78 17.37 -2.65 -29.88
N ARG A 79 17.55 -1.38 -30.22
CA ARG A 79 18.81 -0.63 -30.11
C ARG A 79 18.56 0.70 -29.43
N TRP A 80 19.62 1.32 -28.93
CA TRP A 80 19.54 2.68 -28.40
C TRP A 80 19.23 3.67 -29.51
N GLN A 81 18.36 4.63 -29.24
CA GLN A 81 18.00 5.71 -30.16
C GLN A 81 18.23 7.06 -29.48
N LYS A 82 18.77 8.03 -30.22
CA LYS A 82 18.94 9.39 -29.72
C LYS A 82 17.60 10.14 -29.79
N LEU A 83 17.26 10.83 -28.71
CA LEU A 83 16.12 11.72 -28.62
C LEU A 83 16.61 13.09 -28.12
N GLU A 84 16.49 14.11 -28.97
CA GLU A 84 16.72 15.50 -28.57
C GLU A 84 15.46 16.02 -27.85
N VAL A 85 15.66 16.82 -26.80
CA VAL A 85 14.58 17.43 -26.01
C VAL A 85 14.91 18.88 -25.70
N ASP A 86 13.88 19.72 -25.68
CA ASP A 86 13.96 21.15 -25.36
C ASP A 86 13.33 21.49 -24.00
N SER A 87 12.83 20.48 -23.28
CA SER A 87 12.15 20.63 -22.00
C SER A 87 12.38 19.44 -21.08
N ASP A 88 11.96 19.60 -19.82
CA ASP A 88 11.98 18.53 -18.82
C ASP A 88 10.84 17.51 -18.99
N GLN A 89 9.96 17.68 -19.99
CA GLN A 89 8.92 16.74 -20.37
C GLN A 89 9.36 15.92 -21.58
N ILE A 90 9.65 14.65 -21.34
CA ILE A 90 10.14 13.72 -22.34
C ILE A 90 8.97 12.91 -22.88
N GLU A 91 8.76 12.96 -24.20
CA GLU A 91 7.82 12.10 -24.92
C GLU A 91 8.58 11.04 -25.73
N VAL A 92 8.30 9.77 -25.45
CA VAL A 92 8.87 8.64 -26.18
C VAL A 92 7.77 8.01 -27.02
N ASN A 93 7.97 8.07 -28.34
CA ASN A 93 7.10 7.49 -29.34
C ASN A 93 7.73 6.20 -29.88
N TYR A 94 6.87 5.20 -30.13
CA TYR A 94 7.23 3.91 -30.70
C TYR A 94 6.47 3.73 -32.00
N ASP A 95 6.70 4.63 -32.96
CA ASP A 95 5.86 4.77 -34.16
C ASP A 95 6.01 3.56 -35.12
N ASP A 96 7.13 2.83 -35.05
CA ASP A 96 7.36 1.61 -35.83
C ASP A 96 6.66 0.35 -35.27
N ILE A 97 5.94 0.47 -34.15
CA ILE A 97 5.26 -0.66 -33.51
C ILE A 97 3.79 -0.68 -33.94
N ASN A 98 3.35 -1.80 -34.52
CA ASN A 98 1.92 -2.08 -34.72
C ASN A 98 1.29 -2.48 -33.38
N TRP A 99 0.71 -1.50 -32.68
CA TRP A 99 0.07 -1.70 -31.38
C TRP A 99 -1.31 -2.35 -31.44
N ASP A 100 -1.94 -2.39 -32.61
CA ASP A 100 -3.26 -3.02 -32.79
C ASP A 100 -3.16 -4.53 -32.60
N SER A 101 -2.14 -5.17 -33.19
CA SER A 101 -1.89 -6.62 -33.07
C SER A 101 -1.82 -7.12 -31.62
N PRO A 102 -0.95 -6.59 -30.73
CA PRO A 102 -0.92 -7.01 -29.34
C PRO A 102 -2.18 -6.61 -28.57
N TYR A 103 -2.84 -5.51 -28.92
CA TYR A 103 -4.10 -5.10 -28.27
C TYR A 103 -5.27 -6.03 -28.60
N GLU A 104 -5.45 -6.40 -29.86
CA GLU A 104 -6.51 -7.31 -30.29
C GLU A 104 -6.37 -8.67 -29.62
N ARG A 105 -5.12 -9.17 -29.46
CA ARG A 105 -4.86 -10.50 -28.90
C ARG A 105 -4.84 -10.54 -27.37
N LEU A 106 -4.31 -9.50 -26.71
CA LEU A 106 -4.05 -9.48 -25.26
C LEU A 106 -4.83 -8.38 -24.52
N GLY A 107 -5.67 -7.64 -25.22
CA GLY A 107 -6.36 -6.47 -24.69
C GLY A 107 -5.39 -5.40 -24.22
N SER A 108 -5.82 -4.62 -23.22
CA SER A 108 -5.02 -3.49 -22.72
C SER A 108 -3.70 -3.90 -22.04
N VAL A 109 -3.50 -5.17 -21.70
CA VAL A 109 -2.22 -5.70 -21.18
C VAL A 109 -1.18 -5.83 -22.30
N GLY A 110 -1.61 -6.12 -23.54
CA GLY A 110 -0.72 -6.14 -24.70
C GLY A 110 -0.02 -4.81 -24.97
N LEU A 111 -0.57 -3.70 -24.45
CA LEU A 111 0.04 -2.38 -24.57
C LEU A 111 1.08 -2.09 -23.49
N LEU A 112 1.20 -2.91 -22.44
CA LEU A 112 2.04 -2.65 -21.29
C LEU A 112 3.52 -2.83 -21.64
N ASN A 113 4.29 -1.75 -21.56
CA ASN A 113 5.70 -1.74 -21.91
C ASN A 113 6.56 -1.01 -20.87
N LEU A 114 7.84 -1.37 -20.89
CA LEU A 114 8.93 -0.79 -20.14
C LEU A 114 9.95 -0.18 -21.10
N GLY A 115 10.55 0.94 -20.72
CA GLY A 115 11.69 1.51 -21.42
C GLY A 115 12.64 2.24 -20.48
N TYR A 116 13.76 2.63 -21.05
CA TYR A 116 14.86 3.30 -20.37
C TYR A 116 15.27 4.54 -21.12
N ALA A 117 15.64 5.59 -20.38
CA ALA A 117 16.30 6.78 -20.91
C ALA A 117 17.63 6.99 -20.19
N TYR A 118 18.72 7.07 -20.94
CA TYR A 118 20.07 7.29 -20.42
C TYR A 118 20.59 8.67 -20.83
N THR A 119 21.27 9.36 -19.92
CA THR A 119 22.03 10.57 -20.24
C THR A 119 23.22 10.71 -19.29
N GLU A 120 24.16 11.60 -19.63
CA GLU A 120 25.27 12.00 -18.77
C GLU A 120 25.13 13.48 -18.44
N VAL A 121 25.28 13.80 -17.15
CA VAL A 121 25.19 15.18 -16.66
C VAL A 121 26.54 15.57 -16.05
N GLU A 122 27.11 16.66 -16.52
CA GLU A 122 28.35 17.22 -15.98
C GLU A 122 28.07 18.02 -14.70
N SER A 123 28.92 17.89 -13.69
CA SER A 123 28.88 18.70 -12.48
C SER A 123 30.25 19.29 -12.19
N GLU A 124 30.32 20.62 -12.01
CA GLU A 124 31.59 21.33 -11.82
C GLU A 124 32.28 21.00 -10.48
N ALA A 125 31.49 20.57 -9.49
CA ALA A 125 31.95 20.21 -8.15
C ALA A 125 31.11 19.05 -7.59
N GLU A 126 31.59 18.42 -6.52
CA GLU A 126 30.70 17.56 -5.75
C GLU A 126 29.60 18.40 -5.10
N THR A 127 28.33 18.09 -5.39
CA THR A 127 27.20 18.86 -4.89
C THR A 127 26.00 17.96 -4.57
N MET A 128 25.15 18.43 -3.66
CA MET A 128 23.85 17.81 -3.44
C MET A 128 22.85 18.31 -4.46
N ALA A 129 21.91 17.45 -4.84
CA ALA A 129 20.83 17.82 -5.73
C ALA A 129 19.51 17.15 -5.31
N LEU A 130 18.42 17.78 -5.70
CA LEU A 130 17.08 17.25 -5.60
C LEU A 130 16.63 16.80 -6.98
N VAL A 131 16.23 15.54 -7.08
CA VAL A 131 15.61 14.99 -8.28
C VAL A 131 14.09 15.02 -8.11
N SER A 132 13.41 15.68 -9.04
CA SER A 132 11.95 15.66 -9.18
C SER A 132 11.56 14.85 -10.41
N THR A 133 10.54 14.00 -10.27
CA THR A 133 10.12 13.10 -11.35
C THR A 133 8.60 13.01 -11.45
N ARG A 134 8.11 12.62 -12.64
CA ARG A 134 6.70 12.28 -12.88
C ARG A 134 6.64 11.13 -13.88
N LYS A 135 5.84 10.09 -13.61
CA LYS A 135 5.78 8.84 -14.39
C LYS A 135 7.11 8.08 -14.49
N VAL A 136 7.94 8.20 -13.46
CA VAL A 136 9.23 7.52 -13.33
C VAL A 136 9.18 6.65 -12.07
N PRO A 137 8.92 5.33 -12.17
CA PRO A 137 8.94 4.45 -10.99
C PRO A 137 10.29 4.42 -10.27
N ALA A 138 11.40 4.47 -11.01
CA ALA A 138 12.75 4.42 -10.46
C ALA A 138 13.74 5.07 -11.43
N PHE A 139 14.86 5.53 -10.89
CA PHE A 139 15.99 6.00 -11.67
C PHE A 139 17.30 5.65 -10.96
N LEU A 140 18.40 5.76 -11.67
CA LEU A 140 19.73 5.53 -11.14
C LEU A 140 20.63 6.73 -11.40
N VAL A 141 21.48 7.01 -10.42
CA VAL A 141 22.59 7.98 -10.54
C VAL A 141 23.86 7.20 -10.22
N ASN A 142 24.79 7.14 -11.18
CA ASN A 142 26.05 6.41 -11.06
C ASN A 142 25.87 4.94 -10.61
N GLY A 143 24.81 4.27 -11.09
CA GLY A 143 24.48 2.88 -10.75
C GLY A 143 23.77 2.68 -9.40
N LYS A 144 23.59 3.75 -8.61
CA LYS A 144 22.81 3.73 -7.37
C LYS A 144 21.33 3.93 -7.66
N VAL A 145 20.47 3.04 -7.14
CA VAL A 145 19.02 3.05 -7.38
C VAL A 145 18.31 4.01 -6.44
N PHE A 146 17.42 4.82 -7.01
CA PHE A 146 16.53 5.73 -6.32
C PHE A 146 15.09 5.48 -6.74
N GLN A 147 14.16 5.78 -5.85
CA GLN A 147 12.74 5.79 -6.18
C GLN A 147 12.39 7.06 -6.93
N GLY A 148 11.47 6.96 -7.89
CA GLY A 148 10.79 8.13 -8.45
C GLY A 148 9.29 8.12 -8.12
N GLU A 149 8.57 9.01 -8.79
CA GLU A 149 7.12 9.13 -8.76
C GLU A 149 6.50 8.47 -10.01
N PRO A 150 5.92 7.26 -9.88
CA PRO A 150 5.41 6.48 -11.01
C PRO A 150 4.13 7.04 -11.64
N TYR A 151 3.45 7.98 -10.99
CA TYR A 151 2.17 8.52 -11.46
C TYR A 151 2.31 10.02 -11.73
N PHE A 152 1.60 10.85 -10.96
CA PHE A 152 1.41 12.26 -11.25
C PHE A 152 1.65 13.16 -10.03
N GLY A 153 2.21 12.63 -8.94
CA GLY A 153 2.54 13.42 -7.77
C GLY A 153 3.60 14.47 -8.06
N ASN A 154 3.44 15.68 -7.53
CA ASN A 154 4.42 16.77 -7.69
C ASN A 154 5.27 16.99 -6.42
N PHE A 155 4.90 16.35 -5.31
CA PHE A 155 5.53 16.51 -4.00
C PHE A 155 6.80 15.65 -3.82
N PHE A 156 7.06 14.72 -4.74
CA PHE A 156 8.13 13.74 -4.58
C PHE A 156 9.47 14.31 -5.03
N LYS A 157 10.37 14.53 -4.06
CA LYS A 157 11.76 14.92 -4.30
C LYS A 157 12.68 13.89 -3.67
N THR A 158 13.74 13.55 -4.38
CA THR A 158 14.77 12.61 -3.88
C THR A 158 16.11 13.32 -3.81
N ALA A 159 16.76 13.26 -2.65
CA ALA A 159 18.10 13.78 -2.49
C ALA A 159 19.13 12.83 -3.11
N VAL A 160 20.02 13.38 -3.93
CA VAL A 160 21.13 12.66 -4.57
C VAL A 160 22.42 13.46 -4.40
N LYS A 161 23.55 12.78 -4.49
CA LYS A 161 24.88 13.40 -4.57
C LYS A 161 25.38 13.29 -6.00
N LEU A 162 25.77 14.41 -6.59
CA LEU A 162 26.48 14.47 -7.86
C LEU A 162 27.98 14.53 -7.56
N HIS A 163 28.76 13.73 -8.28
CA HIS A 163 30.21 13.80 -8.22
C HIS A 163 30.70 14.87 -9.17
N LYS A 164 31.84 15.49 -8.85
CA LYS A 164 32.56 16.33 -9.81
C LYS A 164 32.85 15.52 -11.08
N GLY A 165 32.59 16.10 -12.24
CA GLY A 165 32.71 15.44 -13.53
C GLY A 165 31.38 14.88 -14.04
N LYS A 166 31.49 13.83 -14.85
CA LYS A 166 30.35 13.13 -15.45
C LYS A 166 29.57 12.28 -14.45
N ASN A 167 28.26 12.46 -14.42
CA ASN A 167 27.31 11.64 -13.68
C ASN A 167 26.38 10.90 -14.63
N ARG A 168 26.33 9.57 -14.51
CA ARG A 168 25.49 8.71 -15.35
C ARG A 168 24.08 8.64 -14.80
N ILE A 169 23.08 8.95 -15.61
CA ILE A 169 21.67 8.93 -15.25
C ILE A 169 20.95 7.87 -16.08
N LEU A 170 20.23 6.96 -15.43
CA LEU A 170 19.34 6.00 -16.09
C LEU A 170 17.94 6.12 -15.50
N VAL A 171 16.97 6.52 -16.32
CA VAL A 171 15.56 6.64 -15.96
C VAL A 171 14.82 5.40 -16.44
N LYS A 172 14.08 4.73 -15.54
CA LYS A 172 13.19 3.61 -15.87
C LYS A 172 11.75 4.11 -15.93
N PHE A 173 11.06 3.88 -17.05
CA PHE A 173 9.67 4.29 -17.22
C PHE A 173 8.80 3.13 -17.75
N ALA A 174 7.51 3.11 -17.39
CA ALA A 174 6.59 2.03 -17.77
C ALA A 174 5.14 2.52 -17.90
N GLY A 175 4.31 1.78 -18.66
CA GLY A 175 2.85 1.99 -18.70
C GLY A 175 2.22 1.34 -19.94
N LYS A 176 1.12 1.87 -20.51
CA LYS A 176 0.54 1.45 -21.83
C LYS A 176 0.83 2.38 -23.04
N TYR A 177 1.20 1.83 -24.21
CA TYR A 177 1.44 2.55 -25.48
C TYR A 177 2.62 3.57 -25.44
N LYS A 178 2.41 4.80 -25.93
CA LYS A 178 3.34 5.95 -25.89
C LYS A 178 3.63 6.42 -24.47
N ARG A 179 4.82 6.98 -24.24
CA ARG A 179 5.23 7.50 -22.93
C ARG A 179 5.38 8.99 -22.92
N LYS A 180 5.00 9.57 -21.79
CA LYS A 180 5.44 10.90 -21.37
C LYS A 180 5.95 10.77 -19.95
N PHE A 181 7.10 11.34 -19.61
CA PHE A 181 7.59 11.42 -18.24
C PHE A 181 8.32 12.74 -18.02
N ARG A 182 8.52 13.10 -16.75
CA ARG A 182 9.28 14.29 -16.36
C ARG A 182 10.47 13.88 -15.51
N PHE A 183 11.63 14.47 -15.76
CA PHE A 183 12.82 14.25 -14.96
C PHE A 183 13.63 15.55 -14.86
N GLN A 184 13.89 15.99 -13.63
CA GLN A 184 14.58 17.24 -13.35
C GLN A 184 15.57 17.05 -12.20
N ILE A 185 16.80 17.53 -12.38
CA ILE A 185 17.84 17.57 -11.33
C ILE A 185 18.12 19.03 -11.01
N THR A 186 17.96 19.40 -9.74
CA THR A 186 18.24 20.77 -9.27
C THR A 186 19.27 20.71 -8.15
N PRO A 187 20.49 21.25 -8.35
CA PRO A 187 21.47 21.41 -7.29
C PRO A 187 20.87 22.13 -6.07
N THR A 188 21.38 21.84 -4.88
CA THR A 188 20.96 22.55 -3.67
C THR A 188 22.02 22.59 -2.59
N ASN A 189 22.11 23.73 -1.91
CA ASN A 189 22.85 23.88 -0.65
C ASN A 189 22.01 23.57 0.61
N LYS A 190 20.71 23.24 0.47
CA LYS A 190 19.84 22.95 1.63
C LYS A 190 20.27 21.65 2.32
N LYS A 191 20.25 21.66 3.65
CA LYS A 191 20.59 20.50 4.49
C LYS A 191 19.42 19.55 4.68
N ALA A 192 18.22 20.09 4.85
CA ALA A 192 16.98 19.32 4.97
C ALA A 192 15.82 20.19 4.48
N ILE A 193 14.72 19.57 4.05
CA ILE A 193 13.53 20.29 3.57
C ILE A 193 12.24 19.66 4.06
N PHE A 194 11.19 20.48 4.13
CA PHE A 194 9.82 19.99 4.09
C PHE A 194 9.44 19.56 2.67
N LEU A 195 8.63 18.51 2.56
CA LEU A 195 7.93 18.17 1.33
C LEU A 195 6.46 18.61 1.41
N GLU A 196 5.83 18.81 0.26
CA GLU A 196 4.46 19.34 0.17
C GLU A 196 3.36 18.34 0.58
N ASP A 197 3.71 17.07 0.80
CA ASP A 197 2.80 15.96 1.12
C ASP A 197 2.38 15.96 2.60
N PHE A 198 1.67 16.98 3.07
CA PHE A 198 1.12 17.03 4.43
C PHE A 198 -0.13 16.14 4.59
N THR A 199 -0.30 15.48 5.73
CA THR A 199 -1.61 14.92 6.13
C THR A 199 -2.25 15.86 7.13
N LYS A 200 -3.39 16.48 6.77
CA LYS A 200 -4.08 17.46 7.61
C LYS A 200 -5.61 17.27 7.62
N PRO A 201 -6.29 17.55 8.74
CA PRO A 201 -7.75 17.59 8.77
C PRO A 201 -8.27 18.89 8.17
N ASP A 202 -9.59 18.94 7.95
CA ASP A 202 -10.29 20.21 7.78
C ASP A 202 -10.75 20.72 9.16
N LEU A 203 -10.85 22.03 9.34
CA LEU A 203 -11.36 22.65 10.56
C LEU A 203 -12.88 22.79 10.46
N VAL A 204 -13.62 22.13 11.36
CA VAL A 204 -15.09 22.24 11.45
C VAL A 204 -15.47 22.87 12.79
N PRO A 205 -15.67 24.20 12.85
CA PRO A 205 -15.92 24.94 14.09
C PRO A 205 -17.09 24.39 14.94
N GLU A 206 -18.11 23.84 14.29
CA GLU A 206 -19.30 23.23 14.89
C GLU A 206 -18.95 22.02 15.77
N LEU A 207 -17.85 21.32 15.46
CA LEU A 207 -17.37 20.17 16.24
C LEU A 207 -16.52 20.57 17.45
N LYS A 208 -16.19 21.86 17.61
CA LYS A 208 -15.42 22.41 18.74
C LYS A 208 -14.13 21.64 19.05
N GLN A 209 -13.43 21.18 18.02
CA GLN A 209 -12.21 20.39 18.18
C GLN A 209 -11.02 21.27 18.59
N THR A 210 -10.17 20.74 19.47
CA THR A 210 -8.91 21.36 19.92
C THR A 210 -7.68 20.51 19.63
N GLU A 211 -7.84 19.23 19.31
CA GLU A 211 -6.75 18.31 19.00
C GLU A 211 -6.78 17.89 17.52
N PHE A 212 -5.64 18.04 16.84
CA PHE A 212 -5.51 17.80 15.40
C PHE A 212 -4.28 16.94 15.10
N PRO A 213 -4.45 15.62 14.88
CA PRO A 213 -3.40 14.78 14.33
C PRO A 213 -3.01 15.28 12.94
N ILE A 214 -1.74 15.58 12.72
CA ILE A 214 -1.17 16.09 11.47
C ILE A 214 0.12 15.33 11.16
N ALA A 215 0.48 15.19 9.88
CA ALA A 215 1.78 14.62 9.50
C ALA A 215 2.58 15.55 8.60
N VAL A 216 3.87 15.72 8.92
CA VAL A 216 4.80 16.60 8.22
C VAL A 216 5.97 15.79 7.64
N PRO A 217 6.15 15.74 6.32
CA PRO A 217 7.28 15.06 5.69
C PRO A 217 8.55 15.90 5.71
N VAL A 218 9.64 15.31 6.19
CA VAL A 218 10.98 15.90 6.20
C VAL A 218 11.95 15.01 5.45
N LEU A 219 12.69 15.59 4.50
CA LEU A 219 13.77 14.96 3.75
C LEU A 219 15.12 15.47 4.28
N ASN A 220 15.99 14.56 4.70
CA ASN A 220 17.39 14.86 4.99
C ASN A 220 18.20 14.80 3.69
N ILE A 221 18.92 15.86 3.34
CA ILE A 221 19.73 15.98 2.11
C ILE A 221 21.22 15.71 2.41
N GLN A 222 21.60 15.61 3.67
CA GLN A 222 23.00 15.45 4.09
C GLN A 222 23.50 14.01 3.97
N GLU A 223 24.83 13.85 3.97
CA GLU A 223 25.52 12.55 4.12
C GLU A 223 25.58 12.06 5.56
N THR A 224 25.06 12.85 6.51
CA THR A 224 25.06 12.54 7.94
C THR A 224 23.65 12.43 8.47
N TRP A 225 23.49 11.75 9.61
CA TRP A 225 22.21 11.64 10.29
C TRP A 225 21.73 13.00 10.79
N LEU A 226 20.48 13.34 10.50
CA LEU A 226 19.81 14.49 11.09
C LEU A 226 19.25 14.08 12.46
N ARG A 227 19.98 14.43 13.52
CA ARG A 227 19.60 14.17 14.93
C ARG A 227 19.38 15.49 15.68
N GLY A 228 18.50 15.47 16.67
CA GLY A 228 18.20 16.64 17.50
C GLY A 228 17.53 17.79 16.76
N ALA A 229 16.88 17.51 15.62
CA ALA A 229 16.06 18.49 14.92
C ALA A 229 14.66 18.55 15.57
N ARG A 230 13.98 19.69 15.42
CA ARG A 230 12.61 19.91 15.88
C ARG A 230 11.78 20.63 14.81
N ILE A 231 10.48 20.40 14.81
CA ILE A 231 9.50 21.15 14.01
C ILE A 231 8.79 22.14 14.93
N VAL A 232 8.79 23.41 14.56
CA VAL A 232 8.13 24.50 15.29
C VAL A 232 6.94 24.97 14.46
N PHE A 233 5.76 25.02 15.09
CA PHE A 233 4.53 25.59 14.53
C PHE A 233 4.29 26.97 15.14
N GLU A 234 4.18 27.99 14.30
CA GLU A 234 3.83 29.36 14.69
C GLU A 234 2.59 29.79 13.91
N GLU A 235 1.52 30.20 14.60
CA GLU A 235 0.33 30.77 13.96
C GLU A 235 0.66 32.15 13.37
N LYS A 236 0.37 32.37 12.08
CA LYS A 236 0.78 33.61 11.39
C LYS A 236 0.14 34.88 11.95
N ASN A 237 -1.10 34.77 12.43
CA ASN A 237 -1.92 35.89 12.91
C ASN A 237 -2.43 35.66 14.35
N GLY A 238 -1.68 34.89 15.15
CA GLY A 238 -2.07 34.53 16.51
C GLY A 238 -0.87 34.29 17.41
N SER A 239 -1.13 33.83 18.64
CA SER A 239 -0.10 33.54 19.64
C SER A 239 0.22 32.05 19.78
N PHE A 240 -0.43 31.18 19.00
CA PHE A 240 -0.18 29.75 19.10
C PHE A 240 1.24 29.40 18.68
N HIS A 241 1.91 28.64 19.56
CA HIS A 241 3.25 28.11 19.37
C HIS A 241 3.32 26.68 19.91
N GLN A 242 3.82 25.75 19.12
CA GLN A 242 4.07 24.38 19.58
C GLN A 242 5.28 23.77 18.89
N GLU A 243 6.07 22.99 19.63
CA GLU A 243 7.29 22.37 19.12
C GLU A 243 7.25 20.84 19.28
N PHE A 244 7.90 20.16 18.33
CA PHE A 244 7.97 18.71 18.30
C PHE A 244 9.38 18.26 17.99
N GLU A 245 9.95 17.38 18.81
CA GLU A 245 11.20 16.70 18.48
C GLU A 245 11.01 15.77 17.29
N LEU A 246 12.00 15.76 16.39
CA LEU A 246 12.02 14.90 15.22
C LEU A 246 12.78 13.62 15.52
N ASP A 247 12.24 12.48 15.08
CA ASP A 247 13.00 11.24 15.06
C ASP A 247 14.26 11.39 14.16
N PRO A 248 15.37 10.70 14.49
CA PRO A 248 16.55 10.67 13.63
C PRO A 248 16.22 10.29 12.19
N ILE A 249 16.64 11.13 11.23
CA ILE A 249 16.50 10.86 9.80
C ILE A 249 17.87 10.48 9.24
N PRO A 250 18.02 9.31 8.61
CA PRO A 250 19.30 8.91 8.06
C PRO A 250 19.71 9.80 6.87
N PRO A 251 20.99 9.75 6.45
CA PRO A 251 21.46 10.41 5.24
C PRO A 251 20.53 10.12 4.05
N PHE A 252 20.14 11.15 3.31
CA PHE A 252 19.23 11.03 2.15
C PHE A 252 17.89 10.33 2.46
N GLY A 253 17.49 10.28 3.73
CA GLY A 253 16.29 9.60 4.22
C GLY A 253 15.10 10.54 4.33
N ILE A 254 13.91 9.95 4.41
CA ILE A 254 12.65 10.65 4.61
C ILE A 254 11.87 10.07 5.78
N VAL A 255 11.24 10.95 6.57
CA VAL A 255 10.26 10.60 7.59
C VAL A 255 9.06 11.54 7.46
N LYS A 256 7.85 10.97 7.42
CA LYS A 256 6.59 11.72 7.55
C LYS A 256 6.15 11.70 9.01
N MET A 257 6.58 12.70 9.75
CA MET A 257 6.48 12.76 11.21
C MET A 257 5.01 12.93 11.64
N PRO A 258 4.44 11.98 12.41
CA PRO A 258 3.10 12.13 12.99
C PRO A 258 3.16 13.05 14.21
N LEU A 259 2.35 14.10 14.21
CA LEU A 259 2.29 15.17 15.23
C LEU A 259 0.87 15.32 15.73
N LEU A 260 0.72 15.82 16.97
CA LEU A 260 -0.58 16.15 17.55
C LEU A 260 -0.59 17.63 17.93
N LEU A 261 -1.22 18.46 17.09
CA LEU A 261 -1.43 19.87 17.44
C LEU A 261 -2.52 19.98 18.51
N LYS A 262 -2.28 20.79 19.53
CA LYS A 262 -3.23 21.02 20.64
C LYS A 262 -3.49 22.50 20.82
N LEU A 263 -4.65 22.96 20.39
CA LEU A 263 -5.07 24.36 20.57
C LEU A 263 -5.71 24.54 21.95
N ASP A 264 -5.52 25.72 22.55
CA ASP A 264 -6.13 26.06 23.83
C ASP A 264 -7.66 26.17 23.74
N GLU A 265 -8.17 26.59 22.59
CA GLU A 265 -9.60 26.75 22.33
C GLU A 265 -9.96 26.48 20.86
N PRO A 266 -11.21 26.07 20.57
CA PRO A 266 -11.66 25.85 19.19
C PRO A 266 -11.59 27.11 18.32
N ARG A 267 -11.21 26.95 17.05
CA ARG A 267 -11.08 28.06 16.09
C ARG A 267 -12.32 28.18 15.19
N LYS A 268 -12.69 29.42 14.84
CA LYS A 268 -13.88 29.76 14.02
C LYS A 268 -13.57 30.11 12.55
N LYS A 269 -12.28 30.32 12.23
CA LYS A 269 -11.74 30.73 10.93
C LYS A 269 -10.58 29.80 10.57
N ASP A 270 -10.13 29.87 9.32
CA ASP A 270 -8.93 29.19 8.86
C ASP A 270 -7.76 29.42 9.82
N LEU A 271 -6.92 28.40 9.96
CA LEU A 271 -5.76 28.43 10.83
C LEU A 271 -4.50 28.27 10.00
N ASP A 272 -3.76 29.37 9.85
CA ASP A 272 -2.55 29.44 9.04
C ASP A 272 -1.30 29.41 9.91
N PHE A 273 -0.42 28.45 9.64
CA PHE A 273 0.85 28.29 10.32
C PHE A 273 2.02 28.62 9.40
N ARG A 274 3.06 29.21 9.98
CA ARG A 274 4.43 29.10 9.48
C ARG A 274 5.11 27.98 10.26
N ILE A 275 5.49 26.91 9.57
CA ILE A 275 6.26 25.81 10.17
C ILE A 275 7.75 25.98 9.88
N LYS A 276 8.60 25.73 10.88
CA LYS A 276 10.05 25.83 10.77
C LYS A 276 10.71 24.51 11.19
N LEU A 277 11.63 24.02 10.39
CA LEU A 277 12.52 22.92 10.75
C LEU A 277 13.77 23.51 11.39
N MET A 278 14.01 23.18 12.66
CA MET A 278 15.07 23.78 13.47
C MET A 278 16.07 22.74 13.94
N ARG A 279 17.35 23.12 14.06
CA ARG A 279 18.38 22.40 14.82
C ARG A 279 19.27 23.39 15.57
N GLU A 280 20.32 23.86 14.92
CA GLU A 280 21.17 25.00 15.38
C GLU A 280 20.70 26.34 14.80
N GLY A 281 19.81 26.28 13.81
CA GLY A 281 19.16 27.39 13.15
C GLY A 281 17.99 26.86 12.30
N VAL A 282 17.38 27.73 11.50
CA VAL A 282 16.31 27.34 10.56
C VAL A 282 16.95 26.57 9.39
N LEU A 283 16.59 25.31 9.23
CA LEU A 283 17.00 24.48 8.09
C LEU A 283 16.07 24.65 6.89
N ASP A 284 14.76 24.76 7.16
CA ASP A 284 13.73 25.04 6.15
C ASP A 284 12.48 25.62 6.82
N ALA A 285 11.60 26.24 6.03
CA ALA A 285 10.32 26.72 6.52
C ALA A 285 9.25 26.65 5.42
N ALA A 286 8.02 26.31 5.81
CA ALA A 286 6.89 26.16 4.92
C ALA A 286 5.62 26.72 5.55
N ASP A 287 4.59 26.90 4.74
CA ASP A 287 3.26 27.30 5.20
C ASP A 287 2.34 26.09 5.23
N LEU A 288 1.49 26.02 6.26
CA LEU A 288 0.48 24.98 6.42
C LEU A 288 -0.82 25.60 6.91
N SER A 289 -1.93 25.34 6.23
CA SER A 289 -3.23 25.89 6.57
C SER A 289 -4.24 24.80 6.88
N LEU A 290 -5.02 24.95 7.96
CA LEU A 290 -6.23 24.17 8.21
C LEU A 290 -7.43 24.98 7.73
N GLU A 291 -8.05 24.49 6.67
CA GLU A 291 -9.16 25.16 5.98
C GLU A 291 -10.47 24.93 6.72
N LYS A 292 -11.24 26.00 6.91
CA LYS A 292 -12.58 25.92 7.49
C LYS A 292 -13.55 25.24 6.52
N LYS A 293 -14.32 24.30 7.04
CA LYS A 293 -15.49 23.69 6.40
C LYS A 293 -16.70 23.77 7.30
N LYS A 294 -17.89 23.88 6.71
CA LYS A 294 -19.16 23.68 7.43
C LYS A 294 -19.40 22.19 7.66
N LEU A 295 -20.21 21.87 8.67
CA LEU A 295 -20.54 20.47 8.99
C LEU A 295 -21.20 19.71 7.82
N GLU A 296 -22.03 20.39 7.03
CA GLU A 296 -22.77 19.80 5.90
C GLU A 296 -21.88 19.57 4.66
N GLU A 297 -20.72 20.24 4.60
CA GLU A 297 -19.74 20.03 3.54
C GLU A 297 -18.95 18.73 3.80
N PRO A 298 -18.56 18.02 2.74
CA PRO A 298 -17.62 16.91 2.90
C PRO A 298 -16.30 17.43 3.46
N HIS A 299 -15.84 16.83 4.55
CA HIS A 299 -14.61 17.27 5.23
C HIS A 299 -13.78 16.09 5.73
N ARG A 300 -12.49 16.33 5.96
CA ARG A 300 -11.47 15.36 6.37
C ARG A 300 -11.34 15.30 7.89
N ILE A 301 -11.32 14.09 8.41
CA ILE A 301 -11.00 13.79 9.81
C ILE A 301 -9.71 12.99 9.84
N THR A 302 -8.71 13.47 10.57
CA THR A 302 -7.45 12.75 10.78
C THR A 302 -7.47 11.90 12.06
N PHE A 303 -6.65 10.85 12.08
CA PHE A 303 -6.45 9.96 13.22
C PHE A 303 -5.06 9.32 13.21
N HIS A 304 -4.57 8.88 14.36
CA HIS A 304 -3.37 8.05 14.44
C HIS A 304 -3.71 6.59 14.15
N SER A 305 -3.14 6.03 13.09
CA SER A 305 -3.33 4.63 12.70
C SER A 305 -2.55 3.69 13.62
N LYS A 306 -3.19 2.61 14.05
CA LYS A 306 -2.56 1.54 14.84
C LYS A 306 -1.68 0.63 13.99
N ILE A 307 -1.84 0.66 12.67
CA ILE A 307 -1.07 -0.16 11.72
C ILE A 307 0.41 0.21 11.78
N ASP A 308 0.74 1.50 11.79
CA ASP A 308 2.13 1.96 11.71
C ASP A 308 2.42 3.26 12.48
N ARG A 309 1.49 3.75 13.30
CA ARG A 309 1.57 5.02 14.07
C ARG A 309 1.58 6.30 13.23
N SER A 310 1.41 6.20 11.91
CA SER A 310 1.23 7.37 11.04
C SER A 310 -0.10 8.08 11.31
N VAL A 311 -0.19 9.34 10.90
CA VAL A 311 -1.48 10.03 10.81
C VAL A 311 -2.11 9.74 9.45
N GLN A 312 -3.30 9.18 9.48
CA GLN A 312 -4.17 8.94 8.32
C GLN A 312 -5.42 9.79 8.41
N TYR A 313 -6.22 9.79 7.35
CA TYR A 313 -7.49 10.49 7.34
C TYR A 313 -8.57 9.67 6.62
N PHE A 314 -9.82 10.04 6.86
CA PHE A 314 -10.97 9.67 6.05
C PHE A 314 -11.82 10.93 5.82
N SER A 315 -12.71 10.92 4.82
CA SER A 315 -13.67 11.99 4.63
C SER A 315 -15.08 11.56 5.02
N VAL A 316 -15.87 12.52 5.47
CA VAL A 316 -17.25 12.29 5.92
C VAL A 316 -18.17 13.34 5.34
N ARG A 317 -19.38 12.91 4.99
CA ARG A 317 -20.52 13.76 4.69
C ARG A 317 -21.62 13.45 5.68
N TYR A 318 -22.07 14.47 6.41
CA TYR A 318 -23.08 14.32 7.45
C TYR A 318 -24.49 14.22 6.86
N PRO A 319 -25.44 13.63 7.61
CA PRO A 319 -26.84 13.71 7.26
C PRO A 319 -27.34 15.16 7.17
N LYS A 320 -28.31 15.42 6.30
CA LYS A 320 -29.04 16.69 6.26
C LYS A 320 -29.70 16.93 7.63
N ASN A 321 -29.59 18.15 8.15
CA ASN A 321 -30.15 18.54 9.45
C ASN A 321 -29.71 17.56 10.56
N TYR A 322 -28.40 17.29 10.61
CA TYR A 322 -27.82 16.35 11.57
C TYR A 322 -28.21 16.70 13.01
N ASP A 323 -28.63 15.68 13.76
CA ASP A 323 -29.02 15.74 15.15
C ASP A 323 -28.32 14.60 15.90
N PRO A 324 -27.40 14.88 16.85
CA PRO A 324 -26.64 13.86 17.56
C PRO A 324 -27.50 12.90 18.39
N GLU A 325 -28.75 13.27 18.71
CA GLU A 325 -29.68 12.42 19.47
C GLU A 325 -30.41 11.39 18.59
N LYS A 326 -30.28 11.48 17.25
CA LYS A 326 -30.86 10.53 16.31
C LYS A 326 -29.90 9.42 15.92
N SER A 327 -30.47 8.28 15.52
CA SER A 327 -29.72 7.15 14.97
C SER A 327 -29.79 7.12 13.44
N TYR A 328 -28.62 7.02 12.78
CA TYR A 328 -28.49 7.09 11.33
C TYR A 328 -27.91 5.81 10.73
N GLY A 329 -28.18 5.53 9.46
CA GLY A 329 -27.39 4.58 8.70
C GLY A 329 -26.00 5.12 8.34
N VAL A 330 -25.17 4.30 7.74
CA VAL A 330 -23.89 4.72 7.17
C VAL A 330 -23.61 4.00 5.86
N ILE A 331 -23.19 4.75 4.84
CA ILE A 331 -22.64 4.22 3.60
C ILE A 331 -21.14 4.43 3.66
N PHE A 332 -20.38 3.35 3.84
CA PHE A 332 -18.95 3.38 3.60
C PHE A 332 -18.71 3.28 2.10
N SER A 333 -18.11 4.30 1.50
CA SER A 333 -17.80 4.31 0.07
C SER A 333 -16.30 4.24 -0.16
N LEU A 334 -15.87 3.18 -0.84
CA LEU A 334 -14.48 2.88 -1.17
C LEU A 334 -14.09 3.54 -2.50
N HIS A 335 -12.91 4.16 -2.56
CA HIS A 335 -12.47 4.90 -3.74
C HIS A 335 -11.77 4.03 -4.80
N GLY A 336 -11.87 4.49 -6.04
CA GLY A 336 -11.13 3.97 -7.20
C GLY A 336 -9.65 4.39 -7.20
N ALA A 337 -8.83 3.77 -8.04
CA ALA A 337 -7.43 4.14 -8.17
C ALA A 337 -7.29 5.61 -8.62
N GLY A 338 -6.49 6.39 -7.88
CA GLY A 338 -6.26 7.81 -8.16
C GLY A 338 -7.33 8.77 -7.65
N VAL A 339 -8.34 8.28 -6.93
CA VAL A 339 -9.41 9.11 -6.37
C VAL A 339 -9.12 9.46 -4.91
N GLU A 340 -9.12 10.76 -4.58
CA GLU A 340 -9.02 11.24 -3.20
C GLU A 340 -10.33 10.99 -2.43
N ALA A 341 -10.22 10.62 -1.15
CA ALA A 341 -11.39 10.33 -0.30
C ALA A 341 -12.36 11.52 -0.19
N SER A 342 -11.83 12.74 -0.10
CA SER A 342 -12.64 13.96 -0.05
C SER A 342 -13.38 14.23 -1.36
N HIS A 343 -12.77 13.90 -2.50
CA HIS A 343 -13.42 14.00 -3.80
C HIS A 343 -14.53 12.95 -3.94
N LEU A 344 -14.32 11.72 -3.46
CA LEU A 344 -15.39 10.72 -3.46
C LEU A 344 -16.56 11.12 -2.57
N ALA A 345 -16.30 11.68 -1.39
CA ALA A 345 -17.36 12.16 -0.50
C ALA A 345 -18.19 13.28 -1.15
N SER A 346 -17.58 14.12 -2.01
CA SER A 346 -18.32 15.13 -2.76
C SER A 346 -19.19 14.56 -3.89
N GLN A 347 -18.95 13.32 -4.33
CA GLN A 347 -19.79 12.63 -5.32
C GLN A 347 -21.09 12.05 -4.76
N TYR A 348 -21.32 12.13 -3.45
CA TYR A 348 -22.59 11.75 -2.82
C TYR A 348 -23.36 12.98 -2.42
N SER A 349 -24.67 13.05 -2.64
CA SER A 349 -25.51 14.05 -1.98
C SER A 349 -25.68 13.76 -0.49
N SER A 350 -25.90 14.79 0.33
CA SER A 350 -26.22 14.59 1.76
C SER A 350 -27.54 13.85 1.90
N LYS A 351 -27.59 12.81 2.73
CA LYS A 351 -28.80 12.01 2.98
C LYS A 351 -29.52 12.51 4.23
N ASP A 352 -30.83 12.38 4.32
CA ASP A 352 -31.57 12.63 5.56
C ASP A 352 -31.44 11.47 6.57
N TRP A 353 -31.01 10.29 6.11
CA TRP A 353 -31.04 9.05 6.89
C TRP A 353 -29.67 8.43 7.17
N ALA A 354 -28.58 8.90 6.56
CA ALA A 354 -27.25 8.29 6.69
C ALA A 354 -26.06 9.24 6.56
N PHE A 355 -24.97 8.84 7.21
CA PHE A 355 -23.63 9.33 6.92
C PHE A 355 -23.09 8.71 5.63
N VAL A 356 -22.22 9.43 4.93
CA VAL A 356 -21.32 8.85 3.91
C VAL A 356 -19.90 9.00 4.40
N ILE A 357 -19.16 7.90 4.49
CA ILE A 357 -17.78 7.88 5.00
C ILE A 357 -16.87 7.25 3.96
N THR A 358 -15.78 7.93 3.61
CA THR A 358 -14.82 7.49 2.59
C THR A 358 -13.43 7.30 3.23
N PRO A 359 -13.02 6.05 3.51
CA PRO A 359 -11.64 5.73 3.88
C PRO A 359 -10.68 6.00 2.72
N THR A 360 -9.38 6.05 3.00
CA THR A 360 -8.36 6.47 2.01
C THR A 360 -7.56 5.32 1.42
N ASN A 361 -7.72 4.09 1.93
CA ASN A 361 -6.86 2.96 1.55
C ASN A 361 -5.37 3.37 1.63
N ARG A 362 -5.05 4.16 2.66
CA ARG A 362 -3.78 4.88 2.82
C ARG A 362 -3.54 5.99 1.80
N ARG A 363 -3.74 5.75 0.49
CA ARG A 363 -3.55 6.73 -0.61
C ARG A 363 -4.39 6.39 -1.85
N PRO A 364 -4.68 7.39 -2.73
CA PRO A 364 -5.40 7.19 -3.98
C PRO A 364 -4.81 6.11 -4.90
N TYR A 365 -3.48 6.11 -5.09
CA TYR A 365 -2.73 5.08 -5.85
C TYR A 365 -1.90 4.18 -4.91
N GLY A 366 -2.34 4.01 -3.66
CA GLY A 366 -1.62 3.26 -2.61
C GLY A 366 -1.64 1.76 -2.84
N PHE A 367 -2.60 1.09 -2.19
CA PHE A 367 -2.81 -0.36 -2.25
C PHE A 367 -4.17 -0.69 -2.85
N ASP A 368 -4.44 -1.97 -3.12
CA ASP A 368 -5.79 -2.47 -3.37
C ASP A 368 -6.46 -2.75 -2.01
N TRP A 369 -7.80 -2.80 -1.98
CA TRP A 369 -8.59 -2.92 -0.75
C TRP A 369 -8.49 -4.27 -0.03
N GLN A 370 -7.67 -5.20 -0.52
CA GLN A 370 -7.50 -6.54 0.09
C GLN A 370 -6.44 -6.60 1.19
N ASP A 371 -5.43 -5.73 1.11
CA ASP A 371 -4.28 -5.73 2.02
C ASP A 371 -4.41 -4.59 3.03
N TRP A 372 -3.52 -3.59 3.01
CA TRP A 372 -3.59 -2.43 3.90
C TRP A 372 -4.88 -1.63 3.74
N GLY A 373 -5.49 -1.61 2.54
CA GLY A 373 -6.78 -0.95 2.34
C GLY A 373 -7.90 -1.53 3.19
N ARG A 374 -7.91 -2.86 3.39
CA ARG A 374 -8.86 -3.51 4.28
C ARG A 374 -8.61 -3.13 5.73
N LEU A 375 -7.36 -3.11 6.16
CA LEU A 375 -7.00 -2.72 7.52
C LEU A 375 -7.36 -1.26 7.78
N ASP A 376 -7.07 -0.37 6.83
CA ASP A 376 -7.47 1.04 6.87
C ASP A 376 -8.99 1.19 6.95
N PHE A 377 -9.75 0.46 6.11
CA PHE A 377 -11.21 0.40 6.21
C PHE A 377 -11.67 -0.04 7.59
N LEU A 378 -11.11 -1.13 8.15
CA LEU A 378 -11.51 -1.65 9.45
C LEU A 378 -11.17 -0.68 10.59
N GLU A 379 -10.07 0.07 10.51
CA GLU A 379 -9.78 1.16 11.46
C GLU A 379 -10.82 2.26 11.37
N VAL A 380 -11.14 2.75 10.16
CA VAL A 380 -12.14 3.79 9.93
C VAL A 380 -13.54 3.33 10.33
N TYR A 381 -13.91 2.08 10.03
CA TYR A 381 -15.16 1.46 10.48
C TYR A 381 -15.27 1.55 12.00
N ASN A 382 -14.28 1.03 12.73
CA ASN A 382 -14.31 1.03 14.19
C ASN A 382 -14.34 2.44 14.78
N LEU A 383 -13.63 3.39 14.19
CA LEU A 383 -13.65 4.80 14.61
C LEU A 383 -15.03 5.43 14.37
N ALA A 384 -15.62 5.20 13.20
CA ALA A 384 -16.93 5.73 12.84
C ALA A 384 -18.03 5.18 13.73
N MET A 385 -18.06 3.86 13.96
CA MET A 385 -19.05 3.21 14.84
C MET A 385 -18.96 3.71 16.29
N LYS A 386 -17.78 4.15 16.73
CA LYS A 386 -17.59 4.73 18.07
C LYS A 386 -17.92 6.24 18.12
N ARG A 387 -17.67 6.97 17.03
CA ARG A 387 -17.74 8.44 16.99
C ARG A 387 -19.12 8.97 16.62
N PHE A 388 -19.88 8.24 15.80
CA PHE A 388 -21.14 8.70 15.23
C PHE A 388 -22.30 7.84 15.74
N PRO A 389 -23.53 8.40 15.85
CA PRO A 389 -24.70 7.65 16.30
C PRO A 389 -25.25 6.76 15.17
N ILE A 390 -24.48 5.73 14.81
CA ILE A 390 -24.78 4.80 13.71
C ILE A 390 -25.62 3.63 14.21
N ASN A 391 -26.74 3.37 13.53
CA ASN A 391 -27.51 2.14 13.66
C ASN A 391 -26.73 0.99 13.04
N THR A 392 -26.33 0.01 13.86
CA THR A 392 -25.52 -1.15 13.44
C THR A 392 -26.21 -2.05 12.42
N ASP A 393 -27.52 -1.96 12.28
CA ASP A 393 -28.29 -2.75 11.32
C ASP A 393 -28.45 -2.04 9.97
N ARG A 394 -27.91 -0.83 9.85
CA ARG A 394 -27.98 0.05 8.66
C ARG A 394 -26.58 0.47 8.20
N VAL A 395 -25.68 -0.49 8.11
CA VAL A 395 -24.32 -0.29 7.63
C VAL A 395 -24.19 -0.85 6.21
N TYR A 396 -23.76 -0.03 5.26
CA TYR A 396 -23.69 -0.38 3.84
C TYR A 396 -22.29 -0.16 3.30
N LEU A 397 -21.91 -0.93 2.28
CA LEU A 397 -20.61 -0.80 1.61
C LEU A 397 -20.82 -0.56 0.11
N SER A 398 -20.18 0.48 -0.40
CA SER A 398 -20.27 0.92 -1.80
C SER A 398 -18.88 1.27 -2.33
N GLY A 399 -18.72 1.37 -3.65
CA GLY A 399 -17.48 1.86 -4.24
C GLY A 399 -17.36 1.60 -5.73
N GLY A 400 -16.53 2.39 -6.41
CA GLY A 400 -16.30 2.32 -7.86
C GLY A 400 -14.91 1.79 -8.23
N SER A 401 -14.79 1.03 -9.32
CA SER A 401 -13.49 0.55 -9.85
C SER A 401 -12.70 -0.26 -8.82
N MET A 402 -11.54 0.23 -8.35
CA MET A 402 -10.80 -0.35 -7.21
C MET A 402 -11.66 -0.44 -5.95
N GLY A 403 -12.46 0.60 -5.67
CA GLY A 403 -13.43 0.59 -4.59
C GLY A 403 -14.54 -0.43 -4.81
N GLY A 404 -14.98 -0.65 -6.05
CA GLY A 404 -15.98 -1.68 -6.39
C GLY A 404 -15.44 -3.09 -6.16
N GLN A 405 -14.16 -3.34 -6.47
CA GLN A 405 -13.50 -4.58 -6.06
C GLN A 405 -13.37 -4.68 -4.54
N GLY A 406 -13.06 -3.59 -3.86
CA GLY A 406 -13.02 -3.53 -2.40
C GLY A 406 -14.37 -3.86 -1.76
N THR A 407 -15.47 -3.41 -2.36
CA THR A 407 -16.84 -3.72 -1.91
C THR A 407 -17.10 -5.22 -1.95
N TRP A 408 -16.69 -5.89 -3.03
CA TRP A 408 -16.73 -7.35 -3.11
C TRP A 408 -15.81 -8.00 -2.08
N HIS A 409 -14.55 -7.59 -2.02
CA HIS A 409 -13.56 -8.24 -1.16
C HIS A 409 -13.94 -8.12 0.32
N ILE A 410 -14.10 -6.90 0.82
CA ILE A 410 -14.43 -6.65 2.24
C ILE A 410 -15.82 -7.20 2.57
N GLY A 411 -16.80 -7.02 1.68
CA GLY A 411 -18.16 -7.54 1.88
C GLY A 411 -18.21 -9.06 2.00
N LEU A 412 -17.50 -9.79 1.15
CA LEU A 412 -17.45 -11.26 1.19
C LEU A 412 -16.59 -11.81 2.34
N HIS A 413 -15.58 -11.07 2.80
CA HIS A 413 -14.75 -11.47 3.95
C HIS A 413 -15.36 -11.08 5.31
N HIS A 414 -16.24 -10.07 5.34
CA HIS A 414 -16.91 -9.58 6.54
C HIS A 414 -18.44 -9.42 6.34
N PRO A 415 -19.17 -10.45 5.88
CA PRO A 415 -20.57 -10.31 5.49
C PRO A 415 -21.48 -9.91 6.66
N SER A 416 -21.12 -10.27 7.88
CA SER A 416 -21.86 -9.93 9.10
C SER A 416 -21.76 -8.46 9.52
N LEU A 417 -20.99 -7.62 8.81
CA LEU A 417 -20.91 -6.19 9.10
C LEU A 417 -21.95 -5.36 8.33
N PHE A 418 -22.52 -5.90 7.25
CA PHE A 418 -23.25 -5.09 6.28
C PHE A 418 -24.70 -5.55 6.11
N ALA A 419 -25.57 -4.59 5.86
CA ALA A 419 -26.96 -4.80 5.49
C ALA A 419 -27.13 -4.99 3.98
N ALA A 420 -26.26 -4.39 3.15
CA ALA A 420 -26.21 -4.57 1.70
C ALA A 420 -24.90 -4.03 1.09
N LEU A 421 -24.59 -4.47 -0.12
CA LEU A 421 -23.45 -4.01 -0.93
C LEU A 421 -23.92 -3.28 -2.21
N ALA A 422 -23.16 -2.28 -2.65
CA ALA A 422 -23.36 -1.56 -3.92
C ALA A 422 -22.05 -1.40 -4.73
N PRO A 423 -21.48 -2.49 -5.29
CA PRO A 423 -20.28 -2.41 -6.11
C PRO A 423 -20.57 -1.79 -7.49
N GLN A 424 -19.75 -0.81 -7.89
CA GLN A 424 -19.74 -0.22 -9.23
C GLN A 424 -18.43 -0.55 -9.97
N ALA A 425 -18.52 -1.09 -11.18
CA ALA A 425 -17.36 -1.44 -12.02
C ALA A 425 -16.22 -2.18 -11.28
N GLY A 426 -16.57 -3.08 -10.35
CA GLY A 426 -15.62 -3.83 -9.54
C GLY A 426 -15.12 -5.08 -10.25
N TRP A 427 -13.80 -5.30 -10.30
CA TRP A 427 -13.24 -6.52 -10.89
C TRP A 427 -13.36 -7.73 -9.96
N SER A 428 -13.37 -8.92 -10.57
CA SER A 428 -13.53 -10.21 -9.89
C SER A 428 -12.24 -10.73 -9.26
N THR A 429 -11.16 -10.82 -10.05
CA THR A 429 -9.85 -11.28 -9.60
C THR A 429 -8.75 -10.50 -10.34
N LEU A 430 -7.57 -10.40 -9.73
CA LEU A 430 -6.42 -9.77 -10.37
C LEU A 430 -6.03 -10.44 -11.69
N HIS A 431 -6.11 -11.77 -11.75
CA HIS A 431 -5.75 -12.58 -12.91
C HIS A 431 -6.64 -12.29 -14.12
N VAL A 432 -7.90 -11.91 -13.89
CA VAL A 432 -8.83 -11.58 -14.98
C VAL A 432 -8.77 -10.09 -15.32
N TYR A 433 -8.61 -9.22 -14.31
CA TYR A 433 -8.56 -7.76 -14.51
C TYR A 433 -7.38 -7.33 -15.39
N GLN A 434 -6.17 -7.82 -15.05
CA GLN A 434 -4.99 -7.67 -15.90
C GLN A 434 -4.31 -9.03 -16.06
N PRO A 435 -4.59 -9.74 -17.18
CA PRO A 435 -4.11 -11.09 -17.43
C PRO A 435 -2.62 -11.30 -17.14
N PHE A 436 -2.33 -12.36 -16.40
CA PHE A 436 -0.97 -12.77 -16.05
C PHE A 436 -0.33 -13.70 -17.10
N ALA A 437 -0.99 -13.92 -18.24
CA ALA A 437 -0.55 -14.88 -19.25
C ALA A 437 0.87 -14.60 -19.78
N MET A 438 1.29 -13.34 -19.82
CA MET A 438 2.60 -12.92 -20.33
C MET A 438 3.68 -12.76 -19.24
N GLN A 439 3.41 -13.20 -18.00
CA GLN A 439 4.39 -13.14 -16.92
C GLN A 439 5.53 -14.16 -17.14
N PRO A 440 6.82 -13.76 -17.19
CA PRO A 440 7.93 -14.71 -17.06
C PRO A 440 7.74 -15.69 -15.89
N SER A 441 7.19 -15.21 -14.77
CA SER A 441 6.86 -16.06 -13.63
C SER A 441 5.96 -17.24 -13.99
N ARG A 442 5.01 -17.06 -14.92
CA ARG A 442 4.10 -18.13 -15.38
C ARG A 442 4.74 -19.06 -16.40
N MET A 443 5.71 -18.57 -17.16
CA MET A 443 6.37 -19.31 -18.23
C MET A 443 7.51 -20.19 -17.71
N PHE A 444 8.21 -19.75 -16.66
CA PHE A 444 9.48 -20.36 -16.23
C PHE A 444 9.47 -20.94 -14.82
N ALA A 445 8.46 -20.67 -13.98
CA ALA A 445 8.40 -21.21 -12.62
C ALA A 445 7.85 -22.64 -12.59
N SER A 446 8.37 -23.44 -11.64
CA SER A 446 7.82 -24.77 -11.39
C SER A 446 6.39 -24.70 -10.81
N PRO A 447 5.57 -25.73 -10.99
CA PRO A 447 4.24 -25.80 -10.40
C PRO A 447 4.23 -25.59 -8.88
N GLU A 448 5.19 -26.14 -8.15
CA GLU A 448 5.27 -26.08 -6.68
C GLU A 448 5.47 -24.63 -6.19
N VAL A 449 6.39 -23.90 -6.83
CA VAL A 449 6.64 -22.49 -6.55
C VAL A 449 5.41 -21.64 -6.86
N LEU A 450 4.74 -21.91 -7.98
CA LEU A 450 3.51 -21.22 -8.34
C LEU A 450 2.38 -21.50 -7.35
N VAL A 451 2.23 -22.74 -6.89
CA VAL A 451 1.23 -23.11 -5.86
C VAL A 451 1.47 -22.32 -4.57
N ALA A 452 2.72 -22.23 -4.10
CA ALA A 452 3.04 -21.43 -2.92
C ALA A 452 2.66 -19.95 -3.09
N ARG A 453 2.94 -19.38 -4.28
CA ARG A 453 2.55 -18.00 -4.63
C ARG A 453 1.03 -17.81 -4.69
N GLU A 454 0.30 -18.75 -5.29
CA GLU A 454 -1.17 -18.69 -5.36
C GLU A 454 -1.81 -18.76 -3.98
N ARG A 455 -1.31 -19.65 -3.10
CA ARG A 455 -1.80 -19.77 -1.72
C ARG A 455 -1.71 -18.44 -0.99
N ALA A 456 -0.59 -17.72 -1.12
CA ALA A 456 -0.39 -16.41 -0.47
C ALA A 456 -1.27 -15.26 -1.01
N ARG A 457 -1.99 -15.47 -2.13
CA ARG A 457 -2.84 -14.44 -2.76
C ARG A 457 -4.29 -14.87 -2.97
N ASN A 458 -4.68 -16.05 -2.51
CA ASN A 458 -6.00 -16.61 -2.79
C ASN A 458 -7.15 -15.72 -2.29
N ASP A 459 -6.94 -14.99 -1.19
CA ASP A 459 -7.95 -14.06 -0.65
C ASP A 459 -8.34 -12.92 -1.60
N GLY A 460 -7.50 -12.62 -2.60
CA GLY A 460 -7.81 -11.66 -3.66
C GLY A 460 -8.74 -12.21 -4.77
N ASN A 461 -9.13 -13.48 -4.70
CA ASN A 461 -10.08 -14.09 -5.63
C ASN A 461 -11.51 -13.97 -5.08
N ASN A 462 -12.19 -12.86 -5.36
CA ASN A 462 -13.53 -12.60 -4.81
C ASN A 462 -14.56 -13.68 -5.22
N LEU A 463 -14.44 -14.25 -6.43
CA LEU A 463 -15.38 -15.28 -6.90
C LEU A 463 -15.31 -16.55 -6.04
N PHE A 464 -14.15 -16.87 -5.46
CA PHE A 464 -13.97 -18.02 -4.58
C PHE A 464 -14.82 -17.91 -3.30
N PHE A 465 -15.06 -16.70 -2.81
CA PHE A 465 -15.78 -16.41 -1.57
C PHE A 465 -17.27 -16.07 -1.78
N LEU A 466 -17.82 -16.24 -2.99
CA LEU A 466 -19.21 -15.88 -3.28
C LEU A 466 -20.25 -16.56 -2.41
N GLU A 467 -19.96 -17.74 -1.86
CA GLU A 467 -20.85 -18.43 -0.92
C GLU A 467 -21.16 -17.55 0.31
N ASN A 468 -20.25 -16.67 0.71
CA ASN A 468 -20.41 -15.78 1.87
C ASN A 468 -21.45 -14.67 1.65
N ALA A 469 -21.95 -14.48 0.42
CA ALA A 469 -22.98 -13.49 0.11
C ALA A 469 -24.42 -13.97 0.34
N GLU A 470 -24.62 -15.19 0.86
CA GLU A 470 -25.94 -15.82 1.00
C GLU A 470 -27.00 -14.91 1.66
N HIS A 471 -26.61 -14.18 2.70
CA HIS A 471 -27.47 -13.26 3.45
C HIS A 471 -27.14 -11.78 3.22
N LEU A 472 -26.45 -11.47 2.13
CA LEU A 472 -25.94 -10.13 1.86
C LEU A 472 -26.47 -9.62 0.51
N PRO A 473 -27.59 -8.88 0.51
CA PRO A 473 -28.16 -8.31 -0.71
C PRO A 473 -27.18 -7.40 -1.45
N VAL A 474 -27.16 -7.46 -2.78
CA VAL A 474 -26.23 -6.69 -3.61
C VAL A 474 -26.94 -5.95 -4.75
N ILE A 475 -26.61 -4.68 -4.98
CA ILE A 475 -26.93 -3.97 -6.22
C ILE A 475 -25.66 -3.69 -7.03
N ILE A 476 -25.52 -4.35 -8.19
CA ILE A 476 -24.35 -4.25 -9.05
C ILE A 476 -24.59 -3.18 -10.11
N THR A 477 -23.71 -2.18 -10.20
CA THR A 477 -23.81 -1.12 -11.22
C THR A 477 -22.65 -1.17 -12.21
N GLN A 478 -22.94 -1.10 -13.51
CA GLN A 478 -21.93 -1.23 -14.58
C GLN A 478 -22.28 -0.37 -15.80
N GLY A 479 -21.29 0.28 -16.41
CA GLY A 479 -21.42 0.86 -17.74
C GLY A 479 -21.09 -0.17 -18.82
N ALA A 480 -21.95 -0.37 -19.81
CA ALA A 480 -21.76 -1.39 -20.85
C ALA A 480 -20.57 -1.10 -21.79
N LYS A 481 -20.13 0.17 -21.88
CA LYS A 481 -18.99 0.61 -22.69
C LYS A 481 -17.70 0.75 -21.87
N ASP A 482 -17.65 0.22 -20.66
CA ASP A 482 -16.45 0.27 -19.81
C ASP A 482 -15.29 -0.53 -20.42
N LYS A 483 -14.21 0.17 -20.80
CA LYS A 483 -12.97 -0.41 -21.33
C LYS A 483 -11.88 -0.59 -20.26
N THR A 484 -12.10 -0.09 -19.06
CA THR A 484 -11.16 -0.18 -17.94
C THR A 484 -11.44 -1.43 -17.12
N VAL A 485 -12.69 -1.62 -16.67
CA VAL A 485 -13.18 -2.85 -16.05
C VAL A 485 -14.37 -3.35 -16.88
N PRO A 486 -14.13 -4.24 -17.86
CA PRO A 486 -15.19 -4.67 -18.78
C PRO A 486 -16.40 -5.28 -18.06
N PRO A 487 -17.64 -5.09 -18.61
CA PRO A 487 -18.87 -5.62 -18.00
C PRO A 487 -18.86 -7.12 -17.70
N MET A 488 -17.99 -7.88 -18.37
CA MET A 488 -17.74 -9.30 -18.07
C MET A 488 -17.55 -9.55 -16.57
N HIS A 489 -16.86 -8.67 -15.83
CA HIS A 489 -16.68 -8.84 -14.38
C HIS A 489 -18.02 -8.78 -13.63
N ALA A 490 -18.83 -7.74 -13.85
CA ALA A 490 -20.13 -7.57 -13.23
C ALA A 490 -21.10 -8.71 -13.62
N ARG A 491 -21.07 -9.14 -14.89
CA ARG A 491 -21.88 -10.26 -15.40
C ARG A 491 -21.48 -11.61 -14.78
N LEU A 492 -20.19 -11.84 -14.48
CA LEU A 492 -19.74 -13.04 -13.75
C LEU A 492 -20.33 -13.09 -12.34
N PHE A 493 -20.30 -11.97 -11.62
CA PHE A 493 -20.93 -11.86 -10.30
C PHE A 493 -22.43 -12.13 -10.38
N ARG A 494 -23.14 -11.41 -11.25
CA ARG A 494 -24.58 -11.59 -11.49
C ARG A 494 -24.93 -13.06 -11.76
N LYS A 495 -24.29 -13.68 -12.76
CA LYS A 495 -24.54 -15.07 -13.16
C LYS A 495 -24.44 -16.02 -11.97
N HIS A 496 -23.41 -15.88 -11.15
CA HIS A 496 -23.16 -16.80 -10.04
C HIS A 496 -24.01 -16.53 -8.80
N LEU A 497 -24.47 -15.30 -8.59
CA LEU A 497 -25.42 -14.95 -7.52
C LEU A 497 -26.84 -15.43 -7.88
N GLU A 498 -27.31 -15.15 -9.10
CA GLU A 498 -28.62 -15.62 -9.60
C GLU A 498 -28.71 -17.15 -9.59
N ALA A 499 -27.65 -17.86 -10.05
CA ALA A 499 -27.62 -19.32 -10.01
C ALA A 499 -27.68 -19.94 -8.60
N ARG A 500 -27.45 -19.13 -7.55
CA ARG A 500 -27.55 -19.53 -6.13
C ARG A 500 -28.85 -19.03 -5.47
N ASN A 501 -29.72 -18.35 -6.23
CA ASN A 501 -30.90 -17.66 -5.71
C ASN A 501 -30.58 -16.61 -4.64
N PHE A 502 -29.43 -15.93 -4.75
CA PHE A 502 -29.07 -14.84 -3.83
C PHE A 502 -29.73 -13.53 -4.27
N ASP A 503 -29.99 -12.64 -3.32
CA ASP A 503 -30.65 -11.34 -3.55
C ASP A 503 -29.70 -10.37 -4.28
N VAL A 504 -29.87 -10.26 -5.59
CA VAL A 504 -29.07 -9.40 -6.46
C VAL A 504 -29.95 -8.53 -7.36
N ASN A 505 -29.68 -7.23 -7.37
CA ASN A 505 -30.16 -6.31 -8.40
C ASN A 505 -29.00 -5.98 -9.36
N TYR A 506 -29.27 -5.97 -10.67
CA TYR A 506 -28.27 -5.73 -11.71
C TYR A 506 -28.64 -4.55 -12.59
N ARG A 507 -27.85 -3.48 -12.49
CA ARG A 507 -28.01 -2.23 -13.22
C ARG A 507 -26.86 -2.04 -14.22
N GLU A 508 -27.08 -2.39 -15.48
CA GLU A 508 -26.13 -2.14 -16.57
C GLU A 508 -26.67 -1.05 -17.50
N LEU A 509 -25.89 0.02 -17.70
CA LEU A 509 -26.29 1.15 -18.54
C LEU A 509 -25.62 1.06 -19.93
N PRO A 510 -26.40 0.95 -21.03
CA PRO A 510 -25.87 0.71 -22.39
C PRO A 510 -24.87 1.75 -22.88
N ASP A 511 -25.06 3.03 -22.51
CA ASP A 511 -24.28 4.14 -23.06
C ASP A 511 -23.17 4.65 -22.16
N LYS A 512 -23.04 4.11 -20.95
CA LYS A 512 -22.06 4.58 -19.97
C LYS A 512 -20.75 3.81 -20.07
N ALA A 513 -19.65 4.54 -19.84
CA ALA A 513 -18.30 4.00 -19.77
C ALA A 513 -17.92 3.64 -18.32
N HIS A 514 -16.66 3.84 -17.93
CA HIS A 514 -16.16 3.46 -16.60
C HIS A 514 -16.76 4.25 -15.43
N TRP A 515 -17.01 5.55 -15.64
CA TRP A 515 -17.62 6.45 -14.69
C TRP A 515 -18.56 7.42 -15.42
N TRP A 516 -19.59 7.91 -14.74
CA TRP A 516 -20.51 8.91 -15.28
C TRP A 516 -21.20 9.67 -14.16
N ASP A 517 -21.44 10.96 -14.41
CA ASP A 517 -22.13 11.81 -13.45
C ASP A 517 -23.59 12.06 -13.84
N GLU A 518 -23.88 12.19 -15.13
CA GLU A 518 -25.18 12.60 -15.62
C GLU A 518 -26.13 11.43 -15.92
N PRO A 519 -27.43 11.56 -15.60
CA PRO A 519 -28.03 12.69 -14.87
C PRO A 519 -27.62 12.70 -13.39
N ARG A 520 -27.22 13.84 -12.83
CA ARG A 520 -26.92 13.95 -11.39
C ARG A 520 -28.16 13.58 -10.54
N SER A 521 -27.95 13.00 -9.37
CA SER A 521 -29.03 12.75 -8.40
C SER A 521 -29.65 14.07 -7.91
N ALA A 522 -30.87 14.03 -7.37
CA ALA A 522 -31.63 15.22 -6.94
C ALA A 522 -30.91 16.10 -5.87
N GLY A 523 -29.78 15.64 -5.31
CA GLY A 523 -28.92 16.41 -4.41
C GLY A 523 -27.50 16.67 -4.93
N GLY A 524 -27.25 16.48 -6.23
CA GLY A 524 -25.96 16.73 -6.89
C GLY A 524 -24.95 15.58 -6.80
N GLY A 525 -25.36 14.41 -6.33
CA GLY A 525 -24.51 13.22 -6.34
C GLY A 525 -24.35 12.62 -7.74
N SER A 526 -23.27 11.87 -7.95
CA SER A 526 -22.97 11.19 -9.21
C SER A 526 -23.90 9.98 -9.41
N ASP A 527 -24.52 9.84 -10.58
CA ASP A 527 -25.42 8.71 -10.89
C ASP A 527 -24.74 7.34 -10.71
N ALA A 528 -23.42 7.27 -10.91
CA ALA A 528 -22.68 6.02 -10.79
C ALA A 528 -22.80 5.36 -9.41
N LEU A 529 -23.03 6.15 -8.34
CA LEU A 529 -23.09 5.66 -6.96
C LEU A 529 -24.29 6.16 -6.14
N ASP A 530 -24.89 7.29 -6.52
CA ASP A 530 -25.78 8.07 -5.64
C ASP A 530 -27.20 8.27 -6.19
N ASN A 531 -27.60 7.50 -7.22
CA ASN A 531 -28.94 7.58 -7.80
C ASN A 531 -30.01 6.96 -6.89
N ASP A 532 -31.28 7.31 -7.14
CA ASP A 532 -32.40 6.91 -6.29
C ASP A 532 -32.59 5.38 -6.22
N GLU A 533 -32.31 4.64 -7.30
CA GLU A 533 -32.41 3.17 -7.31
C GLU A 533 -31.44 2.54 -6.30
N ILE A 534 -30.18 2.99 -6.30
CA ILE A 534 -29.16 2.52 -5.34
C ILE A 534 -29.53 2.94 -3.93
N ILE A 535 -29.87 4.22 -3.73
CA ILE A 535 -30.14 4.77 -2.40
C ILE A 535 -31.39 4.12 -1.78
N ASP A 536 -32.45 3.91 -2.54
CA ASP A 536 -33.66 3.24 -2.07
C ASP A 536 -33.42 1.76 -1.79
N PHE A 537 -32.63 1.08 -2.63
CA PHE A 537 -32.21 -0.29 -2.38
C PHE A 537 -31.51 -0.37 -1.02
N LEU A 538 -30.50 0.46 -0.76
CA LEU A 538 -29.78 0.46 0.53
C LEU A 538 -30.71 0.81 1.69
N LYS A 539 -31.48 1.91 1.59
CA LYS A 539 -32.34 2.42 2.68
C LYS A 539 -33.35 1.37 3.20
N LYS A 540 -33.86 0.52 2.31
CA LYS A 540 -34.85 -0.54 2.61
C LYS A 540 -34.24 -1.77 3.30
N ARG A 541 -32.93 -1.98 3.23
CA ARG A 541 -32.28 -3.17 3.81
C ARG A 541 -31.89 -2.97 5.27
N ARG A 542 -31.90 -4.07 6.01
CA ARG A 542 -31.40 -4.19 7.37
C ARG A 542 -30.54 -5.43 7.48
N ARG A 543 -29.46 -5.34 8.25
CA ARG A 543 -28.66 -6.50 8.61
C ARG A 543 -29.47 -7.41 9.53
N THR A 544 -29.36 -8.71 9.32
CA THR A 544 -29.98 -9.74 10.17
C THR A 544 -28.91 -10.76 10.60
N VAL A 545 -29.16 -11.45 11.71
CA VAL A 545 -28.37 -12.61 12.12
C VAL A 545 -29.12 -13.87 11.68
N PRO A 546 -28.59 -14.63 10.70
CA PRO A 546 -29.29 -15.78 10.15
C PRO A 546 -29.16 -17.01 11.04
N ASP A 547 -30.23 -17.83 11.08
CA ASP A 547 -30.22 -19.12 11.76
C ASP A 547 -29.43 -20.17 10.98
N ALA A 548 -29.34 -20.05 9.65
CA ALA A 548 -28.58 -20.96 8.80
C ALA A 548 -27.74 -20.19 7.80
N PHE A 549 -26.49 -20.61 7.59
CA PHE A 549 -25.59 -19.98 6.64
C PHE A 549 -24.44 -20.91 6.22
N LYS A 550 -23.81 -20.58 5.09
CA LYS A 550 -22.57 -21.18 4.61
C LYS A 550 -21.45 -20.15 4.52
N ILE A 551 -20.25 -20.54 4.94
CA ILE A 551 -19.05 -19.69 4.88
C ILE A 551 -17.89 -20.46 4.27
N ARG A 552 -17.17 -19.75 3.40
CA ARG A 552 -15.81 -20.05 2.96
C ARG A 552 -14.83 -19.07 3.59
N LEU A 553 -13.71 -19.63 4.01
CA LEU A 553 -12.61 -18.96 4.69
C LEU A 553 -11.30 -19.55 4.18
N TYR A 554 -10.21 -18.79 4.24
CA TYR A 554 -8.90 -19.25 3.78
C TYR A 554 -7.78 -18.85 4.74
N ASP A 555 -7.58 -17.55 4.95
CA ASP A 555 -6.60 -17.01 5.90
C ASP A 555 -7.30 -16.43 7.14
N LEU A 556 -7.08 -17.07 8.29
CA LEU A 556 -7.65 -16.66 9.59
C LEU A 556 -7.20 -15.29 10.07
N SER A 557 -6.09 -14.75 9.53
CA SER A 557 -5.62 -13.41 9.85
C SER A 557 -6.48 -12.33 9.17
N LEU A 558 -7.25 -12.68 8.12
CA LEU A 558 -8.15 -11.73 7.48
C LEU A 558 -9.41 -11.47 8.31
N ASN A 559 -10.15 -12.55 8.56
CA ASN A 559 -11.31 -12.58 9.41
C ASN A 559 -11.47 -14.00 9.92
N ASN A 560 -11.90 -14.15 11.17
CA ASN A 560 -12.19 -15.46 11.72
C ASN A 560 -13.55 -15.56 12.41
N ARG A 561 -14.40 -14.53 12.33
CA ARG A 561 -15.74 -14.51 12.91
C ARG A 561 -16.78 -14.19 11.85
N PHE A 562 -17.81 -15.03 11.78
CA PHE A 562 -18.93 -14.90 10.87
C PHE A 562 -20.21 -15.17 11.66
N TYR A 563 -21.05 -14.14 11.81
CA TYR A 563 -22.25 -14.20 12.66
C TYR A 563 -21.91 -14.75 14.06
N TRP A 564 -22.59 -15.82 14.46
CA TRP A 564 -22.43 -16.48 15.76
C TRP A 564 -21.31 -17.55 15.79
N ILE A 565 -20.52 -17.74 14.73
CA ILE A 565 -19.37 -18.67 14.71
C ILE A 565 -18.04 -17.94 14.59
N ARG A 566 -17.04 -18.37 15.34
CA ARG A 566 -15.64 -17.97 15.18
C ARG A 566 -14.73 -19.17 15.01
N VAL A 567 -13.99 -19.25 13.90
CA VAL A 567 -12.95 -20.26 13.71
C VAL A 567 -11.73 -19.89 14.53
N LEU A 568 -11.34 -20.76 15.46
CA LEU A 568 -10.19 -20.54 16.32
C LEU A 568 -8.92 -21.07 15.67
N SER A 569 -8.99 -22.25 15.03
CA SER A 569 -7.84 -22.86 14.34
C SER A 569 -8.24 -23.77 13.17
N GLN A 570 -7.37 -23.84 12.16
CA GLN A 570 -7.47 -24.75 11.01
C GLN A 570 -6.65 -26.02 11.26
N GLU A 571 -7.03 -27.13 10.60
CA GLU A 571 -6.16 -28.32 10.55
C GLU A 571 -4.93 -28.05 9.68
N LYS A 572 -5.16 -27.42 8.53
CA LYS A 572 -4.15 -26.97 7.57
C LYS A 572 -4.28 -25.46 7.31
N PRO A 573 -3.33 -24.64 7.79
CA PRO A 573 -3.33 -23.19 7.56
C PRO A 573 -3.27 -22.82 6.08
N MET A 574 -3.79 -21.65 5.72
CA MET A 574 -3.72 -21.11 4.35
C MET A 574 -4.20 -22.13 3.30
N THR A 575 -5.33 -22.76 3.60
CA THR A 575 -6.09 -23.64 2.69
C THR A 575 -7.58 -23.42 2.93
N GLN A 576 -8.42 -23.95 2.03
CA GLN A 576 -9.87 -23.78 2.14
C GLN A 576 -10.40 -24.29 3.49
N THR A 577 -11.23 -23.47 4.13
CA THR A 577 -12.07 -23.82 5.27
C THR A 577 -13.51 -23.54 4.89
N ARG A 578 -14.40 -24.50 5.17
CA ARG A 578 -15.82 -24.38 4.86
C ARG A 578 -16.66 -24.71 6.09
N ILE A 579 -17.71 -23.94 6.30
CA ILE A 579 -18.65 -24.09 7.42
C ILE A 579 -20.06 -24.07 6.84
N GLU A 580 -20.85 -25.07 7.17
CA GLU A 580 -22.30 -25.06 6.99
C GLU A 580 -22.95 -25.16 8.37
N ALA A 581 -23.73 -24.15 8.73
CA ALA A 581 -24.30 -23.99 10.06
C ALA A 581 -25.81 -23.79 9.96
N SER A 582 -26.58 -24.38 10.87
CA SER A 582 -28.02 -24.16 10.99
C SER A 582 -28.53 -24.35 12.42
N VAL A 583 -29.45 -23.52 12.85
CA VAL A 583 -30.20 -23.64 14.12
C VAL A 583 -31.63 -24.07 13.80
N ASN A 584 -32.09 -25.18 14.37
CA ASN A 584 -33.46 -25.67 14.22
C ASN A 584 -33.92 -26.37 15.52
N ASN A 585 -35.12 -26.07 16.01
CA ASN A 585 -35.73 -26.76 17.17
C ASN A 585 -34.80 -26.89 18.39
N GLY A 586 -34.09 -25.80 18.75
CA GLY A 586 -33.15 -25.80 19.88
C GLY A 586 -31.85 -26.58 19.66
N LYS A 587 -31.55 -26.95 18.41
CA LYS A 587 -30.37 -27.71 18.01
C LYS A 587 -29.56 -26.96 16.95
N ILE A 588 -28.25 -26.85 17.16
CA ILE A 588 -27.28 -26.42 16.14
C ILE A 588 -26.79 -27.66 15.38
N THR A 589 -26.81 -27.60 14.05
CA THR A 589 -26.12 -28.55 13.17
C THR A 589 -24.97 -27.83 12.48
N LEU A 590 -23.78 -28.41 12.56
CA LEU A 590 -22.54 -27.83 12.09
C LEU A 590 -21.73 -28.86 11.31
N LYS A 591 -21.55 -28.62 10.01
CA LYS A 591 -20.64 -29.39 9.14
C LYS A 591 -19.46 -28.51 8.78
N THR A 592 -18.24 -28.97 9.03
CA THR A 592 -17.04 -28.18 8.78
C THR A 592 -15.95 -28.97 8.07
N GLU A 593 -15.27 -28.30 7.15
CA GLU A 593 -14.06 -28.78 6.48
C GLU A 593 -12.87 -27.93 6.96
N ASN A 594 -11.75 -28.58 7.29
CA ASN A 594 -10.52 -27.92 7.74
C ASN A 594 -10.71 -26.99 8.95
N VAL A 595 -11.46 -27.45 9.96
CA VAL A 595 -11.64 -26.76 11.24
C VAL A 595 -11.22 -27.67 12.38
N ARG A 596 -10.22 -27.25 13.13
CA ARG A 596 -9.72 -27.98 14.31
C ARG A 596 -10.41 -27.55 15.58
N SER A 597 -10.69 -26.25 15.71
CA SER A 597 -11.47 -25.70 16.81
C SER A 597 -12.21 -24.42 16.42
N LEU A 598 -13.34 -24.19 17.07
CA LEU A 598 -14.22 -23.05 16.84
C LEU A 598 -14.94 -22.64 18.13
N GLU A 599 -15.41 -21.41 18.16
CA GLU A 599 -16.28 -20.84 19.20
C GLU A 599 -17.66 -20.55 18.60
N ILE A 600 -18.71 -20.90 19.33
CA ILE A 600 -20.11 -20.57 19.06
C ILE A 600 -20.53 -19.54 20.09
N ASP A 601 -21.06 -18.41 19.63
CA ASP A 601 -21.60 -17.34 20.47
C ASP A 601 -23.12 -17.51 20.62
N LEU A 602 -23.54 -18.23 21.67
CA LEU A 602 -24.95 -18.56 21.90
C LEU A 602 -25.81 -17.32 22.22
N GLU A 603 -25.20 -16.23 22.70
CA GLU A 603 -25.89 -14.96 23.00
C GLU A 603 -26.42 -14.26 21.74
N GLN A 604 -25.82 -14.55 20.58
CA GLN A 604 -26.24 -13.97 19.31
C GLN A 604 -27.37 -14.74 18.63
N LEU A 605 -27.76 -15.89 19.18
CA LEU A 605 -28.84 -16.71 18.63
C LEU A 605 -30.21 -16.15 19.04
N GLN A 606 -31.16 -16.25 18.13
CA GLN A 606 -32.55 -15.83 18.39
C GLN A 606 -33.29 -16.78 19.33
N HIS A 607 -32.81 -18.03 19.43
CA HIS A 607 -33.45 -19.11 20.16
C HIS A 607 -32.47 -19.79 21.12
N GLU A 608 -33.00 -20.31 22.23
CA GLU A 608 -32.22 -21.14 23.14
C GLU A 608 -31.85 -22.47 22.48
N VAL A 609 -30.61 -22.89 22.70
CA VAL A 609 -30.05 -24.13 22.15
C VAL A 609 -29.59 -25.02 23.29
N ASN A 610 -30.00 -26.29 23.26
CA ASN A 610 -29.60 -27.29 24.24
C ASN A 610 -28.66 -28.37 23.65
N GLN A 611 -28.44 -28.35 22.34
CA GLN A 611 -27.69 -29.39 21.65
C GLN A 611 -26.93 -28.85 20.45
N VAL A 612 -25.69 -29.31 20.26
CA VAL A 612 -24.87 -29.05 19.07
C VAL A 612 -24.46 -30.37 18.43
N HIS A 613 -24.64 -30.48 17.12
CA HIS A 613 -24.19 -31.61 16.30
C HIS A 613 -23.06 -31.13 15.39
N TRP A 614 -21.82 -31.45 15.73
CA TRP A 614 -20.64 -31.05 14.96
C TRP A 614 -19.99 -32.26 14.28
N ASN A 615 -19.99 -32.28 12.95
CA ASN A 615 -19.46 -33.38 12.13
C ASN A 615 -19.97 -34.77 12.56
N GLY A 616 -21.25 -34.86 12.92
CA GLY A 616 -21.90 -36.09 13.39
C GLY A 616 -21.75 -36.37 14.89
N THR A 617 -20.92 -35.62 15.62
CA THR A 617 -20.77 -35.75 17.08
C THR A 617 -21.79 -34.87 17.80
N MET A 618 -22.52 -35.46 18.75
CA MET A 618 -23.52 -34.76 19.56
C MET A 618 -22.92 -34.26 20.87
N ILE A 619 -23.20 -33.00 21.18
CA ILE A 619 -22.68 -32.29 22.36
C ILE A 619 -23.87 -31.60 23.04
N SER A 620 -24.11 -31.94 24.31
CA SER A 620 -25.12 -31.26 25.13
C SER A 620 -24.61 -29.90 25.57
N VAL A 621 -25.50 -28.91 25.56
CA VAL A 621 -25.19 -27.52 25.90
C VAL A 621 -26.21 -27.02 26.91
N SER A 622 -25.74 -26.30 27.92
CA SER A 622 -26.60 -25.66 28.92
C SER A 622 -26.13 -24.22 29.14
N GLY A 623 -27.07 -23.27 29.15
CA GLY A 623 -26.80 -21.85 29.37
C GLY A 623 -26.59 -21.05 28.08
N LYS A 624 -26.46 -19.73 28.22
CA LYS A 624 -26.36 -18.78 27.09
C LYS A 624 -24.94 -18.30 26.79
N SER A 625 -23.91 -18.95 27.30
CA SER A 625 -22.52 -18.48 27.18
C SER A 625 -21.83 -18.94 25.88
N LYS A 626 -20.60 -18.50 25.64
CA LYS A 626 -19.77 -18.95 24.51
C LYS A 626 -19.34 -20.40 24.68
N LEU A 627 -19.54 -21.21 23.64
CA LEU A 627 -19.16 -22.61 23.59
C LEU A 627 -17.95 -22.81 22.67
N VAL A 628 -16.87 -23.39 23.19
CA VAL A 628 -15.70 -23.75 22.39
C VAL A 628 -15.74 -25.24 22.07
N LEU A 629 -15.61 -25.58 20.78
CA LEU A 629 -15.54 -26.94 20.27
C LEU A 629 -14.15 -27.25 19.74
N GLY A 630 -13.73 -28.51 19.90
CA GLY A 630 -12.46 -29.01 19.38
C GLY A 630 -11.25 -28.64 20.24
N ASN A 631 -10.05 -29.00 19.78
CA ASN A 631 -8.83 -28.77 20.54
C ASN A 631 -8.29 -27.35 20.26
N ASN A 632 -8.59 -26.42 21.16
CA ASN A 632 -8.15 -25.02 21.09
C ASN A 632 -6.80 -24.74 21.78
N PHE A 633 -6.08 -25.78 22.23
CA PHE A 633 -4.73 -25.58 22.79
C PHE A 633 -3.73 -25.29 21.66
N GLU A 634 -3.43 -24.00 21.46
CA GLU A 634 -2.41 -23.50 20.54
C GLU A 634 -1.19 -22.95 21.31
N SER A 635 0.01 -23.39 20.93
CA SER A 635 1.24 -22.77 21.39
C SER A 635 1.31 -21.29 20.97
N PRO A 636 2.06 -20.42 21.67
CA PRO A 636 2.25 -19.04 21.24
C PRO A 636 2.80 -18.91 19.81
N MET A 637 3.64 -19.86 19.38
CA MET A 637 4.15 -19.95 18.01
C MET A 637 3.02 -20.16 16.98
N ALA A 638 2.13 -21.12 17.24
CA ALA A 638 0.99 -21.40 16.39
C ALA A 638 0.05 -20.18 16.28
N GLN A 639 -0.20 -19.51 17.40
CA GLN A 639 -1.01 -18.29 17.44
C GLN A 639 -0.38 -17.15 16.63
N ALA A 640 0.96 -17.03 16.64
CA ALA A 640 1.67 -16.04 15.86
C ALA A 640 1.50 -16.31 14.36
N PHE A 641 1.80 -17.51 13.86
CA PHE A 641 1.61 -17.84 12.45
C PHE A 641 0.15 -17.66 11.98
N ARG A 642 -0.82 -18.06 12.80
CA ARG A 642 -2.25 -17.87 12.50
C ARG A 642 -2.64 -16.40 12.29
N LYS A 643 -1.99 -15.47 13.00
CA LYS A 643 -2.26 -14.03 12.88
C LYS A 643 -1.49 -13.36 11.73
N HIS A 644 -0.63 -14.10 11.05
CA HIS A 644 0.35 -13.59 10.10
C HIS A 644 0.43 -14.50 8.88
N GLY A 645 -0.59 -14.49 8.01
CA GLY A 645 -0.74 -15.47 6.94
C GLY A 645 0.30 -15.44 5.81
N ALA A 646 1.11 -14.38 5.68
CA ALA A 646 2.10 -14.22 4.61
C ALA A 646 3.20 -13.20 4.97
N PHE A 647 4.28 -13.11 4.18
CA PHE A 647 5.41 -12.21 4.44
C PHE A 647 4.99 -10.74 4.62
N LYS A 648 4.02 -10.26 3.84
CA LYS A 648 3.46 -8.90 3.94
C LYS A 648 2.91 -8.54 5.32
N SER A 649 2.53 -9.52 6.13
CA SER A 649 1.92 -9.29 7.45
C SER A 649 2.89 -8.66 8.47
N VAL A 650 4.20 -8.69 8.22
CA VAL A 650 5.18 -7.94 9.05
C VAL A 650 4.92 -6.44 9.03
N PHE A 651 4.31 -5.93 7.95
CA PHE A 651 3.98 -4.51 7.75
C PHE A 651 2.55 -4.14 8.20
N PHE A 652 1.77 -5.08 8.73
CA PHE A 652 0.39 -4.85 9.18
C PHE A 652 0.31 -4.37 10.64
N ASN A 653 1.46 -4.26 11.30
CA ASN A 653 1.64 -3.73 12.65
C ASN A 653 2.87 -2.82 12.67
N PRO A 654 3.02 -1.95 13.70
CA PRO A 654 4.13 -1.01 13.73
C PRO A 654 5.47 -1.75 13.61
N PHE A 655 6.33 -1.27 12.72
CA PHE A 655 7.61 -1.92 12.41
C PHE A 655 8.76 -0.91 12.37
N VAL A 656 9.98 -1.42 12.49
CA VAL A 656 11.23 -0.66 12.29
C VAL A 656 12.15 -1.40 11.33
N LEU A 657 12.92 -0.64 10.56
CA LEU A 657 13.98 -1.17 9.71
C LEU A 657 15.28 -1.17 10.52
N VAL A 658 15.96 -2.30 10.57
CA VAL A 658 17.19 -2.48 11.36
C VAL A 658 18.35 -2.75 10.42
N ILE A 659 19.35 -1.89 10.45
CA ILE A 659 20.53 -1.92 9.58
C ILE A 659 21.82 -2.12 10.39
N ASP A 660 22.85 -2.61 9.72
CA ASP A 660 24.24 -2.49 10.18
C ASP A 660 24.84 -1.15 9.69
N ASP A 661 26.17 -1.01 9.81
CA ASP A 661 26.90 0.18 9.34
C ASP A 661 27.24 0.15 7.83
N ASP A 662 26.83 -0.88 7.08
CA ASP A 662 27.09 -0.95 5.63
C ASP A 662 26.21 0.06 4.86
N PRO A 663 26.80 0.89 3.97
CA PRO A 663 26.04 1.83 3.15
C PRO A 663 25.00 1.16 2.24
N GLY A 664 25.23 -0.07 1.79
CA GLY A 664 24.29 -0.86 0.99
C GLY A 664 23.04 -1.24 1.77
N THR A 665 23.19 -1.63 3.04
CA THR A 665 22.05 -1.89 3.94
C THR A 665 21.22 -0.63 4.17
N LEU A 666 21.87 0.52 4.36
CA LEU A 666 21.17 1.81 4.45
C LEU A 666 20.42 2.15 3.15
N ASP A 667 21.02 1.91 1.99
CA ASP A 667 20.35 2.09 0.69
C ASP A 667 19.07 1.24 0.59
N MET A 668 19.14 -0.03 1.02
CA MET A 668 17.97 -0.91 1.07
C MET A 668 16.87 -0.35 2.00
N ALA A 669 17.25 0.08 3.20
CA ALA A 669 16.31 0.66 4.16
C ALA A 669 15.61 1.91 3.62
N ARG A 670 16.35 2.80 2.93
CA ARG A 670 15.80 4.02 2.32
C ARG A 670 14.81 3.70 1.20
N LEU A 671 15.05 2.65 0.40
CA LEU A 671 14.09 2.18 -0.59
C LEU A 671 12.81 1.67 0.09
N ILE A 672 12.90 0.92 1.18
CA ILE A 672 11.70 0.46 1.91
C ILE A 672 10.95 1.66 2.52
N ALA A 673 11.65 2.56 3.22
CA ALA A 673 11.06 3.71 3.90
C ALA A 673 10.40 4.69 2.91
N GLY A 674 11.10 5.06 1.83
CA GLY A 674 10.54 5.91 0.77
C GLY A 674 9.34 5.25 0.09
N GLY A 675 9.40 3.93 -0.12
CA GLY A 675 8.30 3.17 -0.70
C GLY A 675 7.06 3.14 0.21
N TRP A 676 7.27 2.97 1.52
CA TRP A 676 6.23 2.98 2.54
C TRP A 676 5.59 4.36 2.72
N TRP A 677 6.39 5.42 2.77
CA TRP A 677 5.88 6.79 2.76
C TRP A 677 5.05 7.06 1.50
N ARG A 678 5.58 6.76 0.30
CA ARG A 678 4.92 7.03 -0.97
C ARG A 678 3.64 6.23 -1.16
N ARG A 679 3.59 4.94 -0.81
CA ARG A 679 2.40 4.10 -1.04
C ARG A 679 1.44 4.08 0.13
N GLY A 680 1.97 3.96 1.35
CA GLY A 680 1.18 3.75 2.56
C GLY A 680 0.87 5.00 3.36
N ASN A 681 1.26 6.18 2.87
CA ASN A 681 1.21 7.44 3.62
C ASN A 681 1.84 7.27 5.01
N GLY A 682 2.86 6.41 5.07
CA GLY A 682 3.24 5.72 6.29
C GLY A 682 4.43 6.35 6.99
N TYR A 683 4.57 5.98 8.26
CA TYR A 683 5.70 6.36 9.11
C TYR A 683 6.51 5.11 9.43
N VAL A 684 7.83 5.22 9.35
CA VAL A 684 8.77 4.15 9.73
C VAL A 684 10.10 4.74 10.16
N ARG A 685 10.73 4.12 11.15
CA ARG A 685 12.09 4.46 11.59
C ARG A 685 13.12 3.49 11.03
N ILE A 686 14.28 4.02 10.69
CA ILE A 686 15.49 3.26 10.39
C ILE A 686 16.40 3.37 11.62
N LEU A 687 16.75 2.22 12.19
CA LEU A 687 17.59 2.11 13.38
C LEU A 687 18.84 1.32 13.03
N LYS A 688 19.98 1.72 13.60
CA LYS A 688 21.12 0.81 13.69
C LYS A 688 20.77 -0.36 14.60
N ASP A 689 21.36 -1.53 14.35
CA ASP A 689 21.20 -2.72 15.17
C ASP A 689 21.54 -2.49 16.66
N THR A 690 22.52 -1.64 16.94
CA THR A 690 22.92 -1.17 18.27
C THR A 690 21.87 -0.29 18.96
N GLU A 691 20.95 0.32 18.22
CA GLU A 691 19.85 1.14 18.74
C GLU A 691 18.59 0.29 19.08
N VAL A 692 18.61 -1.02 18.81
CA VAL A 692 17.47 -1.91 19.07
C VAL A 692 17.37 -2.27 20.56
N THR A 693 16.52 -1.53 21.28
CA THR A 693 16.29 -1.75 22.72
C THR A 693 15.20 -2.80 22.98
N LYS A 694 15.06 -3.22 24.25
CA LYS A 694 13.95 -4.07 24.71
C LYS A 694 12.57 -3.45 24.41
N GLU A 695 12.47 -2.13 24.48
CA GLU A 695 11.20 -1.41 24.21
C GLU A 695 10.88 -1.42 22.70
N VAL A 696 11.89 -1.37 21.83
CA VAL A 696 11.71 -1.56 20.39
C VAL A 696 11.16 -2.97 20.11
N ILE A 697 11.78 -4.01 20.66
CA ILE A 697 11.36 -5.42 20.50
C ILE A 697 9.94 -5.67 21.04
N LYS A 698 9.56 -4.97 22.12
CA LYS A 698 8.23 -5.08 22.71
C LYS A 698 7.13 -4.51 21.80
N ASN A 699 7.41 -3.38 21.15
CA ASN A 699 6.40 -2.58 20.46
C ASN A 699 6.35 -2.76 18.95
N PHE A 700 7.47 -3.14 18.33
CA PHE A 700 7.61 -3.15 16.88
C PHE A 700 7.91 -4.54 16.34
N ASN A 701 7.39 -4.82 15.16
CA ASN A 701 7.97 -5.83 14.29
C ASN A 701 9.35 -5.35 13.82
N LEU A 702 10.26 -6.28 13.61
CA LEU A 702 11.63 -5.97 13.17
C LEU A 702 11.81 -6.41 11.72
N ILE A 703 12.29 -5.53 10.86
CA ILE A 703 12.72 -5.90 9.51
C ILE A 703 14.24 -5.75 9.47
N LEU A 704 14.92 -6.89 9.48
CA LEU A 704 16.36 -6.97 9.56
C LEU A 704 16.95 -7.04 8.15
N LEU A 705 17.87 -6.13 7.87
CA LEU A 705 18.61 -6.00 6.62
C LEU A 705 20.08 -6.28 6.89
N GLY A 706 20.79 -6.85 5.92
CA GLY A 706 22.21 -7.15 6.06
C GLY A 706 22.50 -8.64 6.12
N SER A 707 23.63 -8.99 6.74
CA SER A 707 24.06 -10.37 6.97
C SER A 707 24.34 -10.64 8.46
N PRO A 708 24.31 -11.91 8.92
CA PRO A 708 24.66 -12.25 10.30
C PRO A 708 26.10 -11.92 10.71
N SER A 709 27.01 -11.67 9.76
CA SER A 709 28.39 -11.27 10.08
C SER A 709 28.50 -9.79 10.45
N ARG A 710 27.59 -8.93 9.96
CA ARG A 710 27.61 -7.48 10.18
C ARG A 710 26.49 -6.97 11.09
N ASN A 711 25.28 -7.54 11.00
CA ASN A 711 24.12 -7.10 11.77
C ASN A 711 23.95 -7.96 13.04
N LEU A 712 24.09 -7.34 14.21
CA LEU A 712 24.03 -7.98 15.53
C LEU A 712 22.67 -8.64 15.79
N MET A 713 21.57 -8.06 15.30
CA MET A 713 20.24 -8.62 15.46
C MET A 713 20.01 -9.84 14.55
N LEU A 714 20.53 -9.81 13.31
CA LEU A 714 20.53 -11.00 12.44
C LEU A 714 21.33 -12.13 13.07
N LYS A 715 22.56 -11.85 13.53
CA LYS A 715 23.42 -12.81 14.22
C LYS A 715 22.75 -13.49 15.40
N LYS A 716 21.96 -12.72 16.15
CA LYS A 716 21.27 -13.18 17.36
C LYS A 716 19.98 -13.96 17.09
N LEU A 717 19.23 -13.59 16.06
CA LEU A 717 17.87 -14.09 15.83
C LEU A 717 17.79 -15.19 14.77
N LEU A 718 18.59 -15.11 13.69
CA LEU A 718 18.51 -16.07 12.59
C LEU A 718 18.79 -17.52 13.06
N PRO A 719 19.79 -17.81 13.93
CA PRO A 719 20.03 -19.16 14.42
C PRO A 719 18.91 -19.75 15.31
N LYS A 720 17.91 -18.94 15.68
CA LYS A 720 16.72 -19.37 16.45
C LYS A 720 15.52 -19.66 15.56
N THR A 721 15.75 -19.71 14.25
CA THR A 721 14.78 -20.04 13.20
C THR A 721 15.27 -21.33 12.51
N PRO A 722 14.47 -21.97 11.64
CA PRO A 722 14.94 -23.12 10.87
C PRO A 722 15.97 -22.76 9.79
N ALA A 723 16.33 -21.49 9.61
CA ALA A 723 17.25 -21.03 8.57
C ALA A 723 18.70 -20.91 9.06
N GLN A 724 19.64 -21.34 8.22
CA GLN A 724 21.09 -21.14 8.40
C GLN A 724 21.71 -20.66 7.09
N LEU A 725 22.73 -19.80 7.19
CA LEU A 725 23.50 -19.30 6.05
C LEU A 725 24.92 -19.85 6.11
N SER A 726 25.47 -20.16 4.94
CA SER A 726 26.85 -20.58 4.74
C SER A 726 27.37 -20.01 3.41
N ASP A 727 28.68 -20.00 3.22
CA ASP A 727 29.28 -19.49 1.98
C ASP A 727 28.86 -20.30 0.74
N SER A 728 28.51 -21.59 0.91
CA SER A 728 28.04 -22.45 -0.18
C SER A 728 26.56 -22.33 -0.48
N GLY A 729 25.75 -21.73 0.40
CA GLY A 729 24.31 -21.67 0.21
C GLY A 729 23.48 -21.41 1.47
N ILE A 730 22.21 -21.77 1.38
CA ILE A 730 21.20 -21.60 2.44
C ILE A 730 20.70 -22.99 2.85
N GLN A 731 20.62 -23.24 4.16
CA GLN A 731 19.88 -24.37 4.70
C GLN A 731 18.58 -23.87 5.34
N LEU A 732 17.46 -24.54 5.04
CA LEU A 732 16.17 -24.28 5.68
C LEU A 732 15.55 -25.61 6.12
N ASP A 733 15.33 -25.76 7.43
CA ASP A 733 14.72 -26.95 8.03
C ASP A 733 15.41 -28.26 7.61
N GLY A 734 16.75 -28.26 7.57
CA GLY A 734 17.58 -29.39 7.15
C GLY A 734 17.75 -29.57 5.63
N LYS A 735 16.97 -28.86 4.80
CA LYS A 735 17.11 -28.88 3.33
C LYS A 735 18.15 -27.86 2.88
N ASN A 736 19.12 -28.30 2.07
CA ASN A 736 20.22 -27.46 1.57
C ASN A 736 19.92 -26.93 0.16
N PHE A 737 20.26 -25.67 -0.08
CA PHE A 737 20.17 -24.99 -1.36
C PHE A 737 21.53 -24.37 -1.67
N GLU A 738 22.19 -24.88 -2.70
CA GLU A 738 23.54 -24.42 -3.09
C GLU A 738 23.50 -23.20 -4.02
N GLY A 739 24.53 -22.36 -3.92
CA GLY A 739 24.77 -21.21 -4.78
C GLY A 739 24.70 -19.86 -4.06
N GLU A 740 24.86 -18.78 -4.82
CA GLU A 740 24.70 -17.40 -4.33
C GLU A 740 23.21 -17.05 -4.26
N LEU A 741 22.64 -17.05 -3.04
CA LEU A 741 21.21 -17.05 -2.80
C LEU A 741 20.77 -16.02 -1.75
N SER A 742 19.65 -15.38 -2.03
CA SER A 742 18.91 -14.50 -1.13
C SER A 742 17.89 -15.30 -0.31
N LEU A 743 17.64 -14.85 0.92
CA LEU A 743 16.54 -15.28 1.78
C LEU A 743 15.65 -14.09 2.11
N ALA A 744 14.36 -14.21 1.78
CA ALA A 744 13.31 -13.39 2.36
C ALA A 744 12.42 -14.28 3.23
N MET A 745 12.38 -14.04 4.54
CA MET A 745 11.65 -14.89 5.50
C MET A 745 10.98 -14.07 6.60
N ILE A 746 9.74 -14.40 6.96
CA ILE A 746 9.07 -13.89 8.17
C ILE A 746 8.98 -15.01 9.21
N PHE A 747 9.24 -14.69 10.47
CA PHE A 747 9.14 -15.63 11.59
C PHE A 747 8.65 -14.93 12.87
N PRO A 748 7.95 -15.62 13.79
CA PRO A 748 7.64 -15.06 15.11
C PRO A 748 8.92 -14.69 15.83
N ASN A 749 8.99 -13.47 16.38
CA ASN A 749 10.21 -12.95 16.99
C ASN A 749 10.59 -13.83 18.21
N PRO A 750 11.75 -14.52 18.18
CA PRO A 750 12.17 -15.41 19.28
C PRO A 750 12.35 -14.70 20.64
N LEU A 751 12.45 -13.37 20.65
CA LEU A 751 12.52 -12.57 21.89
C LEU A 751 11.15 -12.05 22.34
N ASN A 752 10.12 -12.11 21.49
CA ASN A 752 8.75 -11.69 21.78
C ASN A 752 7.77 -12.28 20.76
N LEU A 753 7.17 -13.44 21.08
CA LEU A 753 6.26 -14.16 20.18
C LEU A 753 4.95 -13.40 19.84
N LYS A 754 4.70 -12.23 20.44
CA LYS A 754 3.61 -11.32 20.04
C LYS A 754 3.98 -10.40 18.87
N LYS A 755 5.22 -10.44 18.40
CA LYS A 755 5.76 -9.63 17.30
C LYS A 755 6.41 -10.54 16.26
N MET A 756 6.56 -10.01 15.06
CA MET A 756 7.21 -10.69 13.96
C MET A 756 8.59 -10.10 13.69
N VAL A 757 9.46 -10.93 13.12
CA VAL A 757 10.73 -10.52 12.53
C VAL A 757 10.75 -10.95 11.06
N ALA A 758 11.14 -10.04 10.18
CA ALA A 758 11.44 -10.33 8.79
C ALA A 758 12.96 -10.26 8.56
N PHE A 759 13.46 -11.22 7.80
CA PHE A 759 14.85 -11.35 7.38
C PHE A 759 14.90 -11.10 5.88
N LEU A 760 15.64 -10.07 5.47
CA LEU A 760 15.97 -9.79 4.08
C LEU A 760 17.49 -9.83 3.99
N THR A 761 18.03 -11.00 3.67
CA THR A 761 19.45 -11.35 3.80
C THR A 761 19.90 -12.26 2.66
N GLY A 762 21.17 -12.63 2.64
CA GLY A 762 21.75 -13.55 1.66
C GLY A 762 23.13 -14.06 2.11
N ASN A 763 23.67 -15.05 1.41
CA ASN A 763 25.01 -15.58 1.70
C ASN A 763 26.16 -14.84 1.00
N SER A 764 25.87 -13.75 0.30
CA SER A 764 26.85 -12.81 -0.26
C SER A 764 26.30 -11.38 -0.23
N ASP A 765 27.14 -10.37 -0.43
CA ASP A 765 26.69 -8.96 -0.50
C ASP A 765 25.74 -8.71 -1.67
N LYS A 766 25.93 -9.42 -2.78
CA LYS A 766 25.05 -9.33 -3.95
C LYS A 766 23.70 -9.99 -3.67
N ALA A 767 23.71 -11.16 -3.06
CA ALA A 767 22.49 -11.86 -2.64
C ALA A 767 21.72 -11.08 -1.56
N GLU A 768 22.43 -10.43 -0.63
CA GLU A 768 21.81 -9.56 0.37
C GLU A 768 21.03 -8.43 -0.30
N ARG A 769 21.65 -7.69 -1.22
CA ARG A 769 20.98 -6.60 -1.96
C ARG A 769 19.83 -7.10 -2.81
N LEU A 770 19.96 -8.30 -3.37
CA LEU A 770 18.94 -8.94 -4.19
C LEU A 770 17.69 -9.33 -3.38
N SER A 771 17.79 -9.49 -2.05
CA SER A 771 16.66 -9.85 -1.18
C SER A 771 15.46 -8.87 -1.30
N LEU A 772 15.69 -7.60 -1.68
CA LEU A 772 14.62 -6.63 -1.94
C LEU A 772 13.72 -6.98 -3.13
N TYR A 773 14.11 -7.94 -3.97
CA TYR A 773 13.21 -8.50 -4.99
C TYR A 773 11.90 -9.02 -4.35
N ALA A 774 11.99 -9.54 -3.12
CA ALA A 774 10.86 -10.05 -2.35
C ALA A 774 10.19 -8.99 -1.46
N LEU A 775 10.34 -7.69 -1.76
CA LEU A 775 9.65 -6.64 -1.01
C LEU A 775 8.14 -6.60 -1.37
N PRO A 776 7.21 -6.84 -0.42
CA PRO A 776 5.80 -7.03 -0.74
C PRO A 776 4.98 -5.73 -0.74
N LEU A 777 5.61 -4.55 -0.87
CA LEU A 777 4.94 -3.24 -0.78
C LEU A 777 4.14 -2.89 -2.05
N TYR A 778 3.32 -3.83 -2.52
CA TYR A 778 2.37 -3.68 -3.62
C TYR A 778 1.30 -4.79 -3.55
N SER A 779 0.13 -4.52 -4.11
CA SER A 779 -1.02 -5.43 -4.09
C SER A 779 -0.78 -6.70 -4.91
N GLY A 780 -1.08 -7.85 -4.31
CA GLY A 780 -0.99 -9.14 -5.01
C GLY A 780 0.43 -9.69 -5.19
N SER A 781 1.37 -9.28 -4.33
CA SER A 781 2.77 -9.77 -4.33
C SER A 781 2.87 -11.29 -4.20
N GLY A 782 2.04 -11.89 -3.33
CA GLY A 782 1.92 -13.35 -3.19
C GLY A 782 3.16 -14.00 -2.58
N ILE A 783 3.88 -13.31 -1.69
CA ILE A 783 5.08 -13.84 -1.04
C ILE A 783 4.65 -14.63 0.21
N PRO A 784 4.89 -15.96 0.27
CA PRO A 784 4.52 -16.81 1.42
C PRO A 784 5.50 -16.57 2.59
N HIS A 785 5.55 -17.41 3.62
CA HIS A 785 6.39 -17.13 4.79
C HIS A 785 7.89 -17.05 4.49
N TYR A 786 8.38 -17.78 3.48
CA TYR A 786 9.76 -17.67 3.03
C TYR A 786 9.88 -17.79 1.51
N MET A 787 10.98 -17.26 0.97
CA MET A 787 11.37 -17.35 -0.43
C MET A 787 12.90 -17.38 -0.52
N ILE A 788 13.45 -18.38 -1.19
CA ILE A 788 14.88 -18.57 -1.46
C ILE A 788 15.11 -18.44 -2.97
N PHE A 789 16.02 -17.57 -3.39
CA PHE A 789 16.17 -17.25 -4.81
C PHE A 789 17.54 -16.69 -5.17
N GLY A 790 17.96 -16.88 -6.42
CA GLY A 790 19.19 -16.33 -6.98
C GLY A 790 18.93 -15.21 -7.99
N GLU A 791 19.99 -14.72 -8.63
CA GLU A 791 19.91 -13.59 -9.58
C GLU A 791 19.04 -13.88 -10.83
N ASP A 792 18.72 -15.15 -11.08
CA ASP A 792 17.83 -15.59 -12.16
C ASP A 792 16.43 -14.97 -12.06
N VAL A 793 15.99 -14.53 -10.88
CA VAL A 793 14.71 -13.81 -10.71
C VAL A 793 14.65 -12.51 -11.49
N LYS A 794 15.81 -11.92 -11.82
CA LYS A 794 15.92 -10.72 -12.65
C LYS A 794 15.59 -10.96 -14.12
N GLN A 795 15.51 -12.21 -14.56
CA GLN A 795 15.18 -12.57 -15.94
C GLN A 795 13.91 -13.40 -16.03
N TYR A 796 13.73 -14.35 -15.11
CA TYR A 796 12.65 -15.34 -15.17
C TYR A 796 11.55 -15.14 -14.12
N GLY A 797 11.63 -14.05 -13.35
CA GLY A 797 10.65 -13.77 -12.30
C GLY A 797 10.65 -14.88 -11.25
N TRP A 798 9.49 -15.45 -10.96
CA TRP A 798 9.38 -16.60 -10.06
C TRP A 798 10.06 -17.88 -10.59
N GLY A 799 10.47 -17.92 -11.86
CA GLY A 799 11.31 -18.99 -12.41
C GLY A 799 12.73 -19.04 -11.84
N GLY A 800 13.22 -17.94 -11.24
CA GLY A 800 14.51 -17.91 -10.55
C GLY A 800 14.46 -18.30 -9.06
N VAL A 801 13.30 -18.76 -8.58
CA VAL A 801 13.08 -19.15 -7.17
C VAL A 801 13.47 -20.60 -6.97
N ARG A 802 14.30 -20.86 -5.95
CA ARG A 802 14.73 -22.21 -5.56
C ARG A 802 13.72 -22.90 -4.67
N ASP A 803 13.10 -22.14 -3.75
CA ASP A 803 12.01 -22.64 -2.92
C ASP A 803 11.18 -21.49 -2.34
N ALA A 804 9.91 -21.75 -2.06
CA ALA A 804 9.02 -20.81 -1.38
C ALA A 804 7.87 -21.54 -0.70
N GLY A 805 7.47 -21.11 0.50
CA GLY A 805 6.43 -21.81 1.23
C GLY A 805 6.08 -21.22 2.59
N PHE A 806 5.35 -22.01 3.37
CA PHE A 806 4.84 -21.63 4.68
C PHE A 806 5.49 -22.47 5.77
N PHE A 807 5.68 -21.88 6.96
CA PHE A 807 5.95 -22.65 8.17
C PHE A 807 4.67 -23.27 8.75
N ASN A 808 4.82 -24.46 9.33
CA ASN A 808 3.78 -25.14 10.09
C ASN A 808 3.66 -24.53 11.51
N ARG A 809 2.67 -24.99 12.29
CA ARG A 809 2.38 -24.47 13.64
C ARG A 809 3.51 -24.64 14.67
N PHE A 810 4.50 -25.47 14.37
CA PHE A 810 5.68 -25.73 15.20
C PHE A 810 6.92 -24.94 14.74
N GLY A 811 6.83 -24.22 13.62
CA GLY A 811 7.93 -23.41 13.08
C GLY A 811 8.84 -24.15 12.09
N GLY A 812 8.59 -25.43 11.80
CA GLY A 812 9.25 -26.14 10.69
C GLY A 812 8.58 -25.81 9.35
N MET A 813 9.21 -26.20 8.24
CA MET A 813 8.60 -26.08 6.91
C MET A 813 7.31 -26.91 6.85
N GLU A 814 6.28 -26.37 6.20
CA GLU A 814 5.14 -27.17 5.79
C GLU A 814 5.58 -28.00 4.58
N THR A 815 5.61 -29.32 4.72
CA THR A 815 5.79 -30.21 3.57
C THR A 815 4.56 -30.11 2.68
N SER A 816 4.76 -29.99 1.37
CA SER A 816 3.65 -30.09 0.41
C SER A 816 2.88 -31.39 0.66
N PRO A 817 1.54 -31.35 0.60
CA PRO A 817 0.71 -32.54 0.83
C PRO A 817 1.04 -33.69 -0.11
#